data_AF-A0A6B0S812-F1
#
_entry.id   AF-A0A6B0S812-F1
#
_cell.length_a   1.000
_cell.length_b   1.000
_cell.length_c   1.000
_cell.angle_alpha   90.00
_cell.angle_beta   90.00
_cell.angle_gamma   90.00
#
_symmetry.space_group_name_H-M   'P 1'
#
loop_
_entity.id
_entity.type
_entity.pdbx_description
1 polymer ?
#
loop_
_entity_poly.entity_id
_entity_poly.type
_entity_poly.pdbx_seq_one_letter_code
_entity_poly.pdbx_strand_id
1 'polypeptide(L)'
;MKWILFFGALIGSGICDRETFSGHQVFRINIRNEDEISKLNRLVNSDNLKLDLWKSPSTLGHPADVLVPSFSLQEVKSFLEDHGLEYSVAIEDLQNVLDSEHQQLQRNVRQELSNNCFNYGAYHTLEDIHKEMDSIVKSYPHLVSAVKIGHSFENRLMYVLKFSTGKGRQRPAIWLNAGIHAREWISSATAIWTARKIACDYGRDLVITSILEKMDIFLLPVANPDGYVYTHTHNRLWRKTRSVNPRSTCIGADPNRNWDSHFGGVGTSNDPCSDTYHGLHAHSEVEVKSVADFITNHGDFKCLIDLHSYSQLVMYPYGYTTSRVPDADELDMVARNASKAMASLSGTQYRVGSVGSIVYTASGNTIDWAYDNGINTGKGLAEPFSSLIPSPIGDQKKTFCEVNNRYSAVLRPGHACVRGKPLKFAWRKKHAEFPWRRRDSQVVPCGQADTPRLQLYPGSSFGPDEFHRAAQPLRNPSEKLPRSPLCLSSDQVLRILAKNEKQLSLLRDLEGLKPQKVDFWRGPARPSLPVDMRVPFSELKDIKAYLESHGLAYNIMIKDIQVLLDEEREAMAKSRRLERSTSSFSYSSYHTLEEIYTWIDTFVTEHSDVVSKLQIGHSFENRSILVLKFSTGGSRRPAIWIDSGIHSREWITHATSVWIAKKIVSEYSKDRIVTDVLNAMDIFLEIVSNPDGFAYTHSMNRLWRKNKSTRPGIFCIGVDLNRNWKSGFGGNGSNNNPCSETYHGPSPQSEPEVAAVVDFIMSHGNVKALISIHSYSQMLMYPYGHSLEPVSNQEELYHLAKDAVQALYEVHGIEYIYGSISTTLYVASGITVDWAYDSGIKYSFSFELRDTGRYGFLLPATQIIPTAQETWMAIRTIMEHTLHHPY
;
A
#
# COMPACT_ATOMS: atom_id res chain seq x y z
N MET A 1 50.63 23.79 12.65
CA MET A 1 50.04 23.73 11.29
C MET A 1 50.53 22.48 10.56
N LYS A 2 49.90 21.31 10.79
CA LYS A 2 50.15 20.07 10.02
C LYS A 2 49.17 18.92 10.40
N TRP A 3 47.90 19.21 10.67
CA TRP A 3 46.92 18.18 11.11
C TRP A 3 45.47 18.42 10.66
N ILE A 4 45.23 19.11 9.53
CA ILE A 4 43.85 19.37 9.04
C ILE A 4 43.61 18.88 7.58
N LEU A 5 44.64 18.39 6.87
CA LEU A 5 44.48 17.98 5.47
C LEU A 5 44.18 16.49 5.23
N PHE A 6 44.01 15.67 6.26
CA PHE A 6 43.81 14.21 6.09
C PHE A 6 42.34 13.73 6.20
N PHE A 7 41.40 14.57 6.66
CA PHE A 7 39.99 14.18 6.78
C PHE A 7 39.10 14.61 5.61
N GLY A 8 39.63 15.39 4.66
CA GLY A 8 38.91 15.80 3.45
C GLY A 8 39.02 14.83 2.26
N ALA A 9 39.88 13.81 2.34
CA ALA A 9 40.19 12.91 1.22
C ALA A 9 39.57 11.51 1.35
N LEU A 10 38.78 11.22 2.39
CA LEU A 10 38.17 9.90 2.61
C LEU A 10 36.64 9.86 2.43
N ILE A 11 36.02 10.97 2.02
CA ILE A 11 34.59 11.01 1.61
C ILE A 11 34.46 11.31 0.10
N GLY A 12 35.58 11.48 -0.60
CA GLY A 12 35.62 11.83 -2.04
C GLY A 12 36.02 10.70 -2.98
N SER A 13 36.31 9.49 -2.51
CA SER A 13 36.89 8.40 -3.31
C SER A 13 35.95 7.23 -3.61
N GLY A 14 34.67 7.30 -3.23
CA GLY A 14 33.70 6.21 -3.46
C GLY A 14 32.85 6.29 -4.73
N ILE A 15 32.98 7.35 -5.55
CA ILE A 15 32.08 7.59 -6.71
C ILE A 15 32.79 7.35 -8.06
N CYS A 16 34.06 6.93 -8.07
CA CYS A 16 34.86 6.97 -9.30
C CYS A 16 34.83 5.71 -10.19
N ASP A 17 34.13 4.62 -9.83
CA ASP A 17 34.23 3.33 -10.54
C ASP A 17 32.89 2.71 -11.02
N ARG A 18 31.77 3.45 -11.00
CA ARG A 18 30.49 2.92 -11.52
C ARG A 18 30.44 3.06 -13.04
N GLU A 19 30.20 1.95 -13.74
CA GLU A 19 30.13 1.95 -15.20
C GLU A 19 28.94 2.79 -15.69
N THR A 20 29.18 3.67 -16.66
CA THR A 20 28.16 4.56 -17.21
C THR A 20 27.70 4.09 -18.59
N PHE A 21 26.40 4.19 -18.84
CA PHE A 21 25.74 3.82 -20.09
C PHE A 21 25.30 5.06 -20.88
N SER A 22 26.01 6.18 -20.69
CA SER A 22 25.65 7.47 -21.29
C SER A 22 25.61 7.37 -22.81
N GLY A 23 24.44 7.65 -23.38
CA GLY A 23 24.20 7.57 -24.81
C GLY A 23 24.12 6.14 -25.37
N HIS A 24 24.13 5.09 -24.53
CA HIS A 24 23.82 3.74 -24.99
C HIS A 24 22.33 3.66 -25.32
N GLN A 25 21.99 3.00 -26.43
CA GLN A 25 20.60 2.87 -26.90
C GLN A 25 20.16 1.42 -26.88
N VAL A 26 18.87 1.16 -26.69
CA VAL A 26 18.29 -0.17 -26.92
C VAL A 26 17.49 -0.14 -28.21
N PHE A 27 17.90 -0.93 -29.19
CA PHE A 27 17.21 -1.07 -30.46
C PHE A 27 16.26 -2.24 -30.42
N ARG A 28 15.03 -2.00 -30.87
CA ARG A 28 14.04 -3.03 -31.15
C ARG A 28 14.03 -3.30 -32.64
N ILE A 29 14.49 -4.48 -33.03
CA ILE A 29 14.69 -4.90 -34.43
C ILE A 29 13.58 -5.88 -34.80
N ASN A 30 12.78 -5.53 -35.81
CA ASN A 30 11.67 -6.35 -36.30
C ASN A 30 12.20 -7.43 -37.25
N ILE A 31 11.99 -8.69 -36.91
CA ILE A 31 12.48 -9.84 -37.68
C ILE A 31 11.34 -10.53 -38.41
N ARG A 32 11.47 -10.64 -39.74
CA ARG A 32 10.41 -11.08 -40.67
C ARG A 32 10.71 -12.42 -41.33
N ASN A 33 11.96 -12.84 -41.40
CA ASN A 33 12.38 -14.09 -42.04
C ASN A 33 13.70 -14.64 -41.43
N GLU A 34 14.03 -15.88 -41.77
CA GLU A 34 15.25 -16.58 -41.30
C GLU A 34 16.56 -15.92 -41.74
N ASP A 35 16.57 -15.28 -42.92
CA ASP A 35 17.75 -14.55 -43.42
C ASP A 35 18.07 -13.34 -42.53
N GLU A 36 17.05 -12.61 -42.06
CA GLU A 36 17.19 -11.52 -41.10
C GLU A 36 17.69 -12.01 -39.72
N ILE A 37 17.27 -13.20 -39.27
CA ILE A 37 17.82 -13.85 -38.05
C ILE A 37 19.31 -14.10 -38.22
N SER A 38 19.72 -14.68 -39.35
CA SER A 38 21.13 -14.97 -39.66
C SER A 38 21.97 -13.69 -39.68
N LYS A 39 21.46 -12.63 -40.33
CA LYS A 39 22.11 -11.31 -40.37
C LYS A 39 22.26 -10.69 -38.98
N LEU A 40 21.21 -10.75 -38.15
CA LEU A 40 21.27 -10.22 -36.79
C LEU A 40 22.26 -11.01 -35.93
N ASN A 41 22.26 -12.34 -36.02
CA ASN A 41 23.22 -13.19 -35.31
C ASN A 41 24.66 -12.86 -35.71
N ARG A 42 24.92 -12.59 -37.00
CA ARG A 42 26.23 -12.15 -37.48
C ARG A 42 26.64 -10.80 -36.89
N LEU A 43 25.69 -9.88 -36.75
CA LEU A 43 25.92 -8.55 -36.17
C LEU A 43 26.24 -8.63 -34.67
N VAL A 44 25.40 -9.37 -33.91
CA VAL A 44 25.52 -9.50 -32.46
C VAL A 44 26.79 -10.22 -32.05
N ASN A 45 27.25 -11.20 -32.84
CA ASN A 45 28.49 -11.93 -32.58
C ASN A 45 29.76 -11.20 -33.08
N SER A 46 29.66 -9.92 -33.44
CA SER A 46 30.84 -9.11 -33.81
C SER A 46 31.54 -8.58 -32.56
N ASP A 47 32.74 -9.08 -32.29
CA ASP A 47 33.55 -8.72 -31.10
C ASP A 47 33.84 -7.21 -31.00
N ASN A 48 33.90 -6.51 -32.14
CA ASN A 48 34.22 -5.08 -32.18
C ASN A 48 33.07 -4.20 -31.70
N LEU A 49 31.83 -4.68 -31.79
CA LEU A 49 30.62 -3.89 -31.55
C LEU A 49 30.11 -3.96 -30.11
N LYS A 50 30.51 -5.00 -29.36
CA LYS A 50 30.13 -5.26 -27.97
C LYS A 50 28.61 -5.12 -27.72
N LEU A 51 27.82 -5.75 -28.57
CA LEU A 51 26.36 -5.72 -28.48
C LEU A 51 25.87 -6.72 -27.42
N ASP A 52 24.84 -6.35 -26.66
CA ASP A 52 24.19 -7.23 -25.67
C ASP A 52 22.76 -7.52 -26.11
N LEU A 53 22.48 -8.80 -26.39
CA LEU A 53 21.17 -9.27 -26.84
C LEU A 53 20.26 -9.52 -25.63
N TRP A 54 19.33 -8.61 -25.44
CA TRP A 54 18.37 -8.67 -24.33
C TRP A 54 17.19 -9.58 -24.61
N LYS A 55 16.72 -9.59 -25.87
CA LYS A 55 15.65 -10.47 -26.34
C LYS A 55 16.01 -11.08 -27.68
N SER A 56 16.00 -12.41 -27.75
CA SER A 56 16.30 -13.17 -28.97
C SER A 56 15.08 -13.25 -29.92
N PRO A 57 15.27 -13.17 -31.25
CA PRO A 57 14.21 -13.36 -32.23
C PRO A 57 13.99 -14.84 -32.53
N SER A 58 13.43 -15.56 -31.57
CA SER A 58 13.21 -17.02 -31.62
C SER A 58 12.21 -17.50 -32.68
N THR A 59 11.36 -16.58 -33.15
CA THR A 59 10.11 -16.88 -33.86
C THR A 59 9.78 -15.72 -34.79
N LEU A 60 9.42 -16.02 -36.04
CA LEU A 60 9.04 -15.04 -37.05
C LEU A 60 7.93 -14.12 -36.53
N GLY A 61 8.08 -12.80 -36.74
CA GLY A 61 7.09 -11.81 -36.32
C GLY A 61 7.27 -11.28 -34.88
N HIS A 62 8.32 -11.70 -34.16
CA HIS A 62 8.66 -11.14 -32.86
C HIS A 62 9.98 -10.37 -32.91
N PRO A 63 10.03 -9.15 -32.34
CA PRO A 63 11.23 -8.34 -32.41
C PRO A 63 12.31 -8.81 -31.43
N ALA A 64 13.56 -8.59 -31.82
CA ALA A 64 14.74 -8.67 -30.96
C ALA A 64 14.99 -7.31 -30.30
N ASP A 65 15.49 -7.32 -29.06
CA ASP A 65 15.94 -6.11 -28.37
C ASP A 65 17.44 -6.23 -28.13
N VAL A 66 18.21 -5.23 -28.58
CA VAL A 66 19.69 -5.22 -28.54
C VAL A 66 20.17 -3.93 -27.90
N LEU A 67 20.97 -4.03 -26.84
CA LEU A 67 21.70 -2.91 -26.28
C LEU A 67 22.91 -2.60 -27.17
N VAL A 68 22.97 -1.35 -27.64
CA VAL A 68 24.00 -0.82 -28.51
C VAL A 68 24.81 0.24 -27.77
N PRO A 69 26.10 0.00 -27.50
CA PRO A 69 26.98 0.99 -26.91
C PRO A 69 27.07 2.26 -27.75
N SER A 70 27.27 3.41 -27.10
CA SER A 70 27.28 4.72 -27.76
C SER A 70 28.32 4.81 -28.89
N PHE A 71 29.48 4.19 -28.71
CA PHE A 71 30.56 4.14 -29.72
C PHE A 71 30.24 3.26 -30.93
N SER A 72 29.32 2.30 -30.79
CA SER A 72 28.93 1.36 -31.86
C SER A 72 27.69 1.81 -32.64
N LEU A 73 26.99 2.88 -32.20
CA LEU A 73 25.69 3.27 -32.74
C LEU A 73 25.71 3.51 -34.25
N GLN A 74 26.71 4.23 -34.75
CA GLN A 74 26.75 4.60 -36.17
C GLN A 74 26.97 3.36 -37.06
N GLU A 75 27.87 2.47 -36.64
CA GLU A 75 28.16 1.23 -37.38
C GLU A 75 26.96 0.28 -37.38
N VAL A 76 26.29 0.13 -36.23
CA VAL A 76 25.08 -0.69 -36.12
C VAL A 76 23.93 -0.12 -36.94
N LYS A 77 23.67 1.19 -36.89
CA LYS A 77 22.62 1.83 -37.70
C LYS A 77 22.88 1.62 -39.19
N SER A 78 24.11 1.84 -39.64
CA SER A 78 24.50 1.64 -41.03
C SER A 78 24.30 0.18 -41.45
N PHE A 79 24.70 -0.78 -40.61
CA PHE A 79 24.48 -2.21 -40.90
C PHE A 79 23.00 -2.55 -41.04
N LEU A 80 22.14 -2.05 -40.12
CA LEU A 80 20.70 -2.31 -40.16
C LEU A 80 20.06 -1.72 -41.41
N GLU A 81 20.43 -0.49 -41.77
CA GLU A 81 19.95 0.20 -42.98
C GLU A 81 20.41 -0.52 -44.26
N ASP A 82 21.69 -0.85 -44.39
CA ASP A 82 22.28 -1.52 -45.56
C ASP A 82 21.68 -2.91 -45.82
N HIS A 83 21.27 -3.60 -44.76
CA HIS A 83 20.69 -4.94 -44.85
C HIS A 83 19.16 -4.95 -44.82
N GLY A 84 18.52 -3.77 -44.77
CA GLY A 84 17.06 -3.62 -44.78
C GLY A 84 16.37 -4.13 -43.51
N LEU A 85 17.08 -4.18 -42.38
CA LEU A 85 16.56 -4.59 -41.07
C LEU A 85 15.82 -3.42 -40.42
N GLU A 86 14.50 -3.53 -40.33
CA GLU A 86 13.67 -2.50 -39.73
C GLU A 86 13.90 -2.45 -38.21
N TYR A 87 14.21 -1.28 -37.67
CA TYR A 87 14.42 -1.10 -36.25
C TYR A 87 13.80 0.20 -35.71
N SER A 88 13.56 0.22 -34.41
CA SER A 88 13.15 1.40 -33.66
C SER A 88 14.01 1.55 -32.41
N VAL A 89 14.17 2.77 -31.92
CA VAL A 89 14.89 3.02 -30.65
C VAL A 89 13.89 2.87 -29.50
N ALA A 90 14.02 1.79 -28.74
CA ALA A 90 13.15 1.51 -27.59
C ALA A 90 13.59 2.30 -26.34
N ILE A 91 14.89 2.51 -26.18
CA ILE A 91 15.46 3.35 -25.12
C ILE A 91 16.50 4.26 -25.77
N GLU A 92 16.29 5.57 -25.69
CA GLU A 92 17.13 6.58 -26.34
C GLU A 92 18.44 6.82 -25.59
N ASP A 93 18.41 6.82 -24.26
CA ASP A 93 19.59 6.92 -23.41
C ASP A 93 19.37 6.08 -22.16
N LEU A 94 20.08 4.96 -22.11
CA LEU A 94 19.98 4.00 -21.01
C LEU A 94 20.40 4.62 -19.68
N GLN A 95 21.37 5.55 -19.66
CA GLN A 95 21.83 6.15 -18.40
C GLN A 95 20.70 6.89 -17.68
N ASN A 96 19.82 7.59 -18.42
CA ASN A 96 18.69 8.30 -17.82
C ASN A 96 17.70 7.36 -17.13
N VAL A 97 17.48 6.16 -17.69
CA VAL A 97 16.63 5.14 -17.08
C VAL A 97 17.26 4.63 -15.78
N LEU A 98 18.56 4.35 -15.80
CA LEU A 98 19.30 3.86 -14.64
C LEU A 98 19.42 4.91 -13.53
N ASP A 99 19.61 6.18 -13.87
CA ASP A 99 19.65 7.27 -12.91
C ASP A 99 18.30 7.45 -12.21
N SER A 100 17.20 7.35 -12.96
CA SER A 100 15.85 7.38 -12.40
C SER A 100 15.61 6.20 -11.44
N GLU A 101 16.00 4.98 -11.84
CA GLU A 101 15.91 3.78 -10.99
C GLU A 101 16.75 3.94 -9.71
N HIS A 102 17.97 4.44 -9.83
CA HIS A 102 18.85 4.66 -8.67
C HIS A 102 18.28 5.70 -7.70
N GLN A 103 17.73 6.81 -8.21
CA GLN A 103 17.05 7.80 -7.37
C GLN A 103 15.83 7.20 -6.66
N GLN A 104 15.08 6.32 -7.33
CA GLN A 104 13.94 5.63 -6.72
C GLN A 104 14.40 4.69 -5.60
N LEU A 105 15.45 3.91 -5.83
CA LEU A 105 16.03 3.02 -4.81
C LEU A 105 16.50 3.80 -3.57
N GLN A 106 17.16 4.94 -3.75
CA GLN A 106 17.58 5.82 -2.64
C GLN A 106 16.39 6.41 -1.87
N ARG A 107 15.28 6.72 -2.55
CA ARG A 107 14.05 7.18 -1.90
C ARG A 107 13.41 6.05 -1.09
N ASN A 108 13.36 4.84 -1.65
CA ASN A 108 12.76 3.66 -1.01
C ASN A 108 13.49 3.31 0.29
N VAL A 109 14.83 3.24 0.27
CA VAL A 109 15.63 2.99 1.48
C VAL A 109 15.33 4.02 2.58
N ARG A 110 15.20 5.30 2.23
CA ARG A 110 14.84 6.36 3.20
C ARG A 110 13.43 6.21 3.77
N GLN A 111 12.48 5.71 2.99
CA GLN A 111 11.11 5.48 3.42
C GLN A 111 10.99 4.23 4.31
N GLU A 112 11.71 3.16 4.00
CA GLU A 112 11.69 1.93 4.81
C GLU A 112 12.32 2.15 6.19
N LEU A 113 13.42 2.91 6.25
CA LEU A 113 14.06 3.32 7.50
C LEU A 113 13.11 4.15 8.40
N SER A 114 12.18 4.91 7.83
CA SER A 114 11.21 5.68 8.61
C SER A 114 9.98 4.87 9.03
N ASN A 115 9.57 3.90 8.21
CA ASN A 115 8.30 3.20 8.36
C ASN A 115 8.43 1.82 9.03
N ASN A 116 9.65 1.33 9.22
CA ASN A 116 9.95 0.00 9.76
C ASN A 116 9.16 -1.12 9.05
N CYS A 117 9.00 -0.98 7.73
CA CYS A 117 8.22 -1.88 6.88
C CYS A 117 8.94 -2.05 5.55
N PHE A 118 9.08 -3.31 5.10
CA PHE A 118 9.70 -3.65 3.81
C PHE A 118 8.74 -3.35 2.65
N ASN A 119 9.18 -2.57 1.68
CA ASN A 119 8.41 -2.14 0.52
C ASN A 119 8.60 -3.11 -0.65
N TYR A 120 7.70 -4.08 -0.80
CA TYR A 120 7.77 -5.05 -1.91
C TYR A 120 7.57 -4.45 -3.32
N GLY A 121 7.23 -3.17 -3.45
CA GLY A 121 7.18 -2.44 -4.72
C GLY A 121 8.54 -1.86 -5.15
N ALA A 122 9.61 -2.13 -4.40
CA ALA A 122 10.95 -1.60 -4.62
C ALA A 122 11.97 -2.70 -4.96
N TYR A 123 13.12 -2.29 -5.52
CA TYR A 123 14.32 -3.13 -5.59
C TYR A 123 15.23 -2.88 -4.40
N HIS A 124 15.85 -3.94 -3.89
CA HIS A 124 16.60 -3.91 -2.63
C HIS A 124 18.01 -4.42 -2.79
N THR A 125 18.90 -3.99 -1.91
CA THR A 125 20.22 -4.58 -1.80
C THR A 125 20.13 -6.01 -1.28
N LEU A 126 21.18 -6.82 -1.49
CA LEU A 126 21.23 -8.18 -0.94
C LEU A 126 21.07 -8.19 0.59
N GLU A 127 21.63 -7.19 1.26
CA GLU A 127 21.54 -7.05 2.72
C GLU A 127 20.11 -6.84 3.19
N ASP A 128 19.35 -5.98 2.49
CA ASP A 128 17.95 -5.72 2.83
C ASP A 128 17.05 -6.92 2.52
N ILE A 129 17.34 -7.67 1.46
CA ILE A 129 16.66 -8.95 1.17
C ILE A 129 16.91 -9.95 2.31
N HIS A 130 18.16 -10.09 2.78
CA HIS A 130 18.47 -10.97 3.91
C HIS A 130 17.77 -10.51 5.20
N LYS A 131 17.72 -9.21 5.50
CA LYS A 131 16.97 -8.67 6.65
C LYS A 131 15.48 -9.00 6.56
N GLU A 132 14.89 -8.93 5.37
CA GLU A 132 13.48 -9.33 5.20
C GLU A 132 13.27 -10.84 5.31
N MET A 133 14.21 -11.66 4.82
CA MET A 133 14.18 -13.10 5.07
C MET A 133 14.17 -13.40 6.58
N ASP A 134 15.03 -12.73 7.36
CA ASP A 134 15.05 -12.85 8.82
C ASP A 134 13.73 -12.38 9.46
N SER A 135 13.17 -11.27 8.95
CA SER A 135 11.86 -10.73 9.36
C SER A 135 10.72 -11.72 9.12
N ILE A 136 10.70 -12.40 7.96
CA ILE A 136 9.71 -13.44 7.65
C ILE A 136 9.86 -14.62 8.61
N VAL A 137 11.08 -15.13 8.80
CA VAL A 137 11.35 -16.24 9.72
C VAL A 137 10.91 -15.89 11.14
N LYS A 138 11.23 -14.69 11.61
CA LYS A 138 10.84 -14.20 12.94
C LYS A 138 9.32 -14.03 13.09
N SER A 139 8.63 -13.64 12.03
CA SER A 139 7.17 -13.44 12.02
C SER A 139 6.40 -14.75 11.95
N TYR A 140 6.99 -15.79 11.34
CA TYR A 140 6.35 -17.09 11.10
C TYR A 140 7.24 -18.26 11.57
N PRO A 141 7.72 -18.30 12.83
CA PRO A 141 8.75 -19.24 13.27
C PRO A 141 8.28 -20.71 13.31
N HIS A 142 6.97 -20.93 13.25
CA HIS A 142 6.37 -22.28 13.20
C HIS A 142 6.22 -22.83 11.79
N LEU A 143 6.40 -21.99 10.76
CA LEU A 143 6.18 -22.33 9.36
C LEU A 143 7.44 -22.13 8.52
N VAL A 144 8.21 -21.08 8.79
CA VAL A 144 9.33 -20.63 7.96
C VAL A 144 10.65 -20.74 8.72
N SER A 145 11.67 -21.27 8.06
CA SER A 145 13.05 -21.30 8.55
C SER A 145 14.04 -20.93 7.44
N ALA A 146 15.17 -20.33 7.78
CA ALA A 146 16.25 -20.09 6.83
C ALA A 146 17.27 -21.23 6.89
N VAL A 147 17.59 -21.82 5.73
CA VAL A 147 18.57 -22.90 5.59
C VAL A 147 19.77 -22.39 4.82
N LYS A 148 20.96 -22.53 5.38
CA LYS A 148 22.22 -22.20 4.70
C LYS A 148 22.57 -23.32 3.71
N ILE A 149 22.80 -22.96 2.45
CA ILE A 149 23.13 -23.93 1.39
C ILE A 149 24.59 -23.86 0.92
N GLY A 150 25.29 -22.75 1.19
CA GLY A 150 26.68 -22.58 0.76
C GLY A 150 27.20 -21.17 0.94
N HIS A 151 28.32 -20.89 0.26
CA HIS A 151 28.83 -19.54 0.05
C HIS A 151 29.05 -19.32 -1.44
N SER A 152 28.91 -18.09 -1.89
CA SER A 152 29.29 -17.63 -3.22
C SER A 152 30.82 -17.53 -3.37
N PHE A 153 31.29 -17.24 -4.58
CA PHE A 153 32.72 -17.14 -4.89
C PHE A 153 33.43 -16.06 -4.07
N GLU A 154 32.81 -14.88 -3.91
CA GLU A 154 33.27 -13.78 -3.06
C GLU A 154 32.87 -13.97 -1.58
N ASN A 155 32.55 -15.22 -1.18
CA ASN A 155 32.31 -15.65 0.19
C ASN A 155 31.08 -15.03 0.88
N ARG A 156 30.00 -14.77 0.14
CA ARG A 156 28.70 -14.35 0.70
C ARG A 156 27.84 -15.56 1.02
N LEU A 157 27.14 -15.52 2.15
CA LEU A 157 26.26 -16.61 2.56
C LEU A 157 25.06 -16.74 1.63
N MET A 158 24.73 -17.97 1.25
CA MET A 158 23.52 -18.29 0.49
C MET A 158 22.50 -18.96 1.40
N TYR A 159 21.32 -18.34 1.50
CA TYR A 159 20.19 -18.81 2.30
C TYR A 159 18.99 -19.12 1.44
N VAL A 160 18.29 -20.22 1.76
CA VAL A 160 17.00 -20.58 1.20
C VAL A 160 15.94 -20.53 2.29
N LEU A 161 14.77 -19.96 2.01
CA LEU A 161 13.62 -20.03 2.92
C LEU A 161 12.92 -21.38 2.73
N LYS A 162 12.81 -22.14 3.82
CA LYS A 162 12.03 -23.37 3.89
C LYS A 162 10.68 -23.09 4.53
N PHE A 163 9.59 -23.40 3.82
CA PHE A 163 8.21 -23.37 4.30
C PHE A 163 7.75 -24.81 4.55
N SER A 164 7.37 -25.13 5.78
CA SER A 164 7.02 -26.51 6.16
C SER A 164 6.06 -26.56 7.34
N THR A 165 5.14 -27.51 7.31
CA THR A 165 4.13 -27.77 8.36
C THR A 165 4.45 -29.02 9.19
N GLY A 166 5.38 -29.86 8.72
CA GLY A 166 5.70 -31.14 9.33
C GLY A 166 6.90 -31.09 10.28
N LYS A 167 6.95 -32.03 11.23
CA LYS A 167 8.16 -32.36 12.01
C LYS A 167 8.70 -33.72 11.59
N GLY A 168 9.87 -33.74 10.96
CA GLY A 168 10.63 -34.96 10.64
C GLY A 168 10.22 -35.71 9.35
N ARG A 169 11.23 -36.37 8.75
CA ARG A 169 11.33 -36.98 7.41
C ARG A 169 11.29 -35.98 6.23
N GLN A 170 12.15 -36.27 5.26
CA GLN A 170 12.32 -35.57 3.99
C GLN A 170 11.02 -35.70 3.19
N ARG A 171 10.23 -34.62 3.11
CA ARG A 171 8.93 -34.56 2.43
C ARG A 171 9.13 -34.24 0.95
N PRO A 172 8.19 -34.59 0.06
CA PRO A 172 8.21 -34.10 -1.31
C PRO A 172 8.31 -32.58 -1.33
N ALA A 173 9.15 -32.03 -2.19
CA ALA A 173 9.46 -30.60 -2.14
C ALA A 173 9.33 -29.90 -3.50
N ILE A 174 9.09 -28.60 -3.44
CA ILE A 174 9.14 -27.67 -4.58
C ILE A 174 10.34 -26.76 -4.38
N TRP A 175 11.19 -26.66 -5.41
CA TRP A 175 12.27 -25.68 -5.46
C TRP A 175 11.82 -24.46 -6.26
N LEU A 176 12.01 -23.27 -5.71
CA LEU A 176 11.79 -22.01 -6.39
C LEU A 176 13.04 -21.15 -6.24
N ASN A 177 13.59 -20.64 -7.34
CA ASN A 177 14.66 -19.67 -7.26
C ASN A 177 14.46 -18.50 -8.22
N ALA A 178 15.21 -17.43 -7.96
CA ALA A 178 15.26 -16.24 -8.78
C ALA A 178 16.66 -15.62 -8.77
N GLY A 179 16.92 -14.71 -9.71
CA GLY A 179 18.17 -13.94 -9.74
C GLY A 179 19.39 -14.81 -10.05
N ILE A 180 19.24 -15.83 -10.89
CA ILE A 180 20.37 -16.59 -11.44
C ILE A 180 21.19 -15.69 -12.36
N HIS A 181 20.54 -14.86 -13.18
CA HIS A 181 21.16 -13.72 -13.85
C HIS A 181 21.06 -12.48 -12.96
N ALA A 182 22.23 -11.93 -12.60
CA ALA A 182 22.33 -10.89 -11.57
C ALA A 182 21.58 -9.59 -11.90
N ARG A 183 21.49 -9.22 -13.18
CA ARG A 183 20.83 -7.99 -13.66
C ARG A 183 19.31 -7.98 -13.50
N GLU A 184 18.70 -9.13 -13.23
CA GLU A 184 17.25 -9.36 -13.22
C GLU A 184 16.60 -9.04 -11.86
N TRP A 185 16.70 -7.79 -11.41
CA TRP A 185 16.25 -7.38 -10.08
C TRP A 185 14.77 -7.69 -9.79
N ILE A 186 13.91 -7.63 -10.81
CA ILE A 186 12.48 -7.95 -10.67
C ILE A 186 12.23 -9.40 -10.30
N SER A 187 13.06 -10.34 -10.75
CA SER A 187 12.95 -11.76 -10.40
C SER A 187 13.15 -11.95 -8.90
N SER A 188 14.20 -11.34 -8.34
CA SER A 188 14.48 -11.39 -6.89
C SER A 188 13.44 -10.66 -6.05
N ALA A 189 12.95 -9.49 -6.49
CA ALA A 189 11.85 -8.78 -5.83
C ALA A 189 10.55 -9.61 -5.82
N THR A 190 10.24 -10.27 -6.94
CA THR A 190 9.08 -11.18 -7.04
C THR A 190 9.23 -12.37 -6.10
N ALA A 191 10.43 -12.93 -5.97
CA ALA A 191 10.70 -14.06 -5.10
C ALA A 191 10.52 -13.70 -3.62
N ILE A 192 11.03 -12.55 -3.15
CA ILE A 192 10.87 -12.14 -1.75
C ILE A 192 9.40 -11.77 -1.42
N TRP A 193 8.66 -11.17 -2.35
CA TRP A 193 7.21 -10.98 -2.20
C TRP A 193 6.47 -12.31 -2.12
N THR A 194 6.81 -13.26 -3.00
CA THR A 194 6.23 -14.61 -3.02
C THR A 194 6.48 -15.33 -1.69
N ALA A 195 7.68 -15.21 -1.13
CA ALA A 195 8.01 -15.75 0.19
C ALA A 195 7.09 -15.21 1.29
N ARG A 196 6.88 -13.88 1.33
CA ARG A 196 5.95 -13.27 2.29
C ARG A 196 4.52 -13.75 2.08
N LYS A 197 4.07 -13.84 0.83
CA LYS A 197 2.70 -14.28 0.51
C LYS A 197 2.43 -15.72 0.92
N ILE A 198 3.35 -16.64 0.62
CA ILE A 198 3.23 -18.04 1.08
C ILE A 198 3.07 -18.09 2.61
N ALA A 199 3.88 -17.34 3.35
CA ALA A 199 3.80 -17.30 4.81
C ALA A 199 2.48 -16.69 5.32
N CYS A 200 1.99 -15.61 4.68
CA CYS A 200 0.77 -14.91 5.09
C CYS A 200 -0.51 -15.69 4.76
N ASP A 201 -0.50 -16.41 3.64
CA ASP A 201 -1.68 -17.07 3.08
C ASP A 201 -1.87 -18.49 3.64
N TYR A 202 -0.85 -19.09 4.27
CA TYR A 202 -0.97 -20.35 4.99
C TYR A 202 -2.04 -20.29 6.08
N GLY A 203 -3.01 -21.21 6.04
CA GLY A 203 -4.18 -21.24 6.92
C GLY A 203 -5.31 -20.30 6.51
N ARG A 204 -5.18 -19.57 5.39
CA ARG A 204 -6.21 -18.68 4.84
C ARG A 204 -6.60 -19.07 3.42
N ASP A 205 -5.61 -19.25 2.55
CA ASP A 205 -5.79 -19.73 1.19
C ASP A 205 -5.78 -21.26 1.16
N LEU A 206 -6.86 -21.86 0.65
CA LEU A 206 -7.03 -23.31 0.65
C LEU A 206 -6.00 -24.03 -0.22
N VAL A 207 -5.53 -23.39 -1.31
CA VAL A 207 -4.56 -23.98 -2.24
C VAL A 207 -3.17 -23.98 -1.63
N ILE A 208 -2.70 -22.84 -1.11
CA ILE A 208 -1.40 -22.73 -0.43
C ILE A 208 -1.35 -23.63 0.80
N THR A 209 -2.44 -23.67 1.58
CA THR A 209 -2.56 -24.57 2.73
C THR A 209 -2.45 -26.03 2.29
N SER A 210 -3.18 -26.45 1.25
CA SER A 210 -3.13 -27.82 0.74
C SER A 210 -1.75 -28.21 0.18
N ILE A 211 -1.05 -27.28 -0.47
CA ILE A 211 0.33 -27.50 -0.93
C ILE A 211 1.24 -27.74 0.26
N LEU A 212 1.21 -26.86 1.27
CA LEU A 212 2.11 -26.96 2.43
C LEU A 212 1.78 -28.12 3.38
N GLU A 213 0.55 -28.65 3.35
CA GLU A 213 0.16 -29.90 4.01
C GLU A 213 0.74 -31.14 3.35
N LYS A 214 1.04 -31.08 2.04
CA LYS A 214 1.57 -32.21 1.27
C LYS A 214 3.07 -32.12 1.01
N MET A 215 3.60 -30.90 0.89
CA MET A 215 4.95 -30.65 0.39
C MET A 215 5.67 -29.57 1.20
N ASP A 216 7.01 -29.58 1.13
CA ASP A 216 7.84 -28.45 1.56
C ASP A 216 8.10 -27.52 0.36
N ILE A 217 8.22 -26.21 0.61
CA ILE A 217 8.68 -25.25 -0.41
C ILE A 217 10.03 -24.70 0.02
N PHE A 218 11.00 -24.71 -0.89
CA PHE A 218 12.31 -24.09 -0.73
C PHE A 218 12.43 -22.94 -1.73
N LEU A 219 12.61 -21.73 -1.22
CA LEU A 219 12.67 -20.50 -2.03
C LEU A 219 14.01 -19.78 -1.86
N LEU A 220 14.77 -19.65 -2.94
CA LEU A 220 16.06 -18.95 -3.02
C LEU A 220 15.89 -17.60 -3.76
N PRO A 221 15.82 -16.45 -3.06
CA PRO A 221 15.53 -15.16 -3.71
C PRO A 221 16.63 -14.64 -4.64
N VAL A 222 17.89 -14.96 -4.34
CA VAL A 222 19.05 -14.50 -5.10
C VAL A 222 20.03 -15.66 -5.28
N ALA A 223 19.99 -16.30 -6.44
CA ALA A 223 20.86 -17.44 -6.76
C ALA A 223 22.31 -17.03 -7.08
N ASN A 224 22.53 -15.82 -7.61
CA ASN A 224 23.85 -15.26 -7.90
C ASN A 224 24.10 -13.99 -7.06
N PRO A 225 24.38 -14.12 -5.75
CA PRO A 225 24.50 -12.98 -4.84
C PRO A 225 25.68 -12.06 -5.16
N ASP A 226 26.78 -12.59 -5.70
CA ASP A 226 27.96 -11.78 -6.01
C ASP A 226 27.73 -10.90 -7.23
N GLY A 227 27.20 -11.48 -8.30
CA GLY A 227 26.77 -10.72 -9.45
C GLY A 227 25.71 -9.70 -9.04
N TYR A 228 24.74 -10.08 -8.21
CA TYR A 228 23.69 -9.18 -7.73
C TYR A 228 24.29 -7.97 -6.99
N VAL A 229 25.19 -8.17 -6.03
CA VAL A 229 25.87 -7.04 -5.36
C VAL A 229 26.68 -6.19 -6.34
N TYR A 230 27.33 -6.80 -7.32
CA TYR A 230 28.07 -6.08 -8.35
C TYR A 230 27.15 -5.17 -9.19
N THR A 231 25.90 -5.58 -9.45
CA THR A 231 24.91 -4.73 -10.13
C THR A 231 24.47 -3.50 -9.33
N HIS A 232 24.49 -3.59 -8.00
CA HIS A 232 24.16 -2.46 -7.12
C HIS A 232 25.32 -1.48 -6.96
N THR A 233 26.56 -1.92 -7.20
CA THR A 233 27.77 -1.17 -6.81
C THR A 233 28.63 -0.72 -8.00
N HIS A 234 28.74 -1.49 -9.07
CA HIS A 234 29.69 -1.24 -10.17
C HIS A 234 29.03 -1.21 -11.55
N ASN A 235 28.48 -2.33 -12.03
CA ASN A 235 27.85 -2.42 -13.36
C ASN A 235 26.42 -2.97 -13.23
N ARG A 236 25.44 -2.08 -13.41
CA ARG A 236 24.00 -2.38 -13.27
C ARG A 236 23.48 -3.49 -14.20
N LEU A 237 24.14 -3.71 -15.33
CA LEU A 237 23.75 -4.72 -16.32
C LEU A 237 24.58 -6.01 -16.26
N TRP A 238 25.39 -6.18 -15.22
CA TRP A 238 26.17 -7.40 -15.01
C TRP A 238 25.27 -8.64 -14.90
N ARG A 239 25.52 -9.64 -15.75
CA ARG A 239 24.72 -10.87 -15.85
C ARG A 239 25.30 -12.07 -15.10
N LYS A 240 26.62 -12.25 -15.23
CA LYS A 240 27.36 -13.46 -14.87
C LYS A 240 27.62 -13.60 -13.36
N THR A 241 28.18 -14.73 -12.95
CA THR A 241 28.80 -14.90 -11.63
C THR A 241 30.06 -14.02 -11.49
N ARG A 242 30.79 -14.14 -10.39
CA ARG A 242 32.02 -13.36 -10.12
C ARG A 242 33.29 -14.20 -9.97
N SER A 243 33.28 -15.46 -10.45
CA SER A 243 34.43 -16.35 -10.43
C SER A 243 35.59 -15.85 -11.28
N VAL A 244 36.83 -16.21 -10.91
CA VAL A 244 38.04 -15.84 -11.67
C VAL A 244 38.35 -16.92 -12.71
N ASN A 245 38.54 -16.50 -13.97
CA ASN A 245 38.92 -17.40 -15.06
C ASN A 245 40.45 -17.43 -15.24
N PRO A 246 41.11 -18.59 -15.09
CA PRO A 246 42.54 -18.70 -15.34
C PRO A 246 42.87 -18.30 -16.79
N ARG A 247 43.84 -17.41 -16.98
CA ARG A 247 44.31 -16.93 -18.30
C ARG A 247 43.36 -15.99 -19.05
N SER A 248 42.31 -15.48 -18.41
CA SER A 248 41.48 -14.39 -18.95
C SER A 248 41.32 -13.27 -17.93
N THR A 249 41.18 -12.04 -18.39
CA THR A 249 40.81 -10.89 -17.55
C THR A 249 39.29 -10.80 -17.33
N CYS A 250 38.50 -11.59 -18.05
CA CYS A 250 37.05 -11.59 -17.95
C CYS A 250 36.57 -12.46 -16.78
N ILE A 251 35.62 -11.93 -16.02
CA ILE A 251 35.15 -12.48 -14.75
C ILE A 251 33.80 -13.19 -14.95
N GLY A 252 33.64 -14.33 -14.26
CA GLY A 252 32.41 -15.10 -14.16
C GLY A 252 32.05 -15.94 -15.38
N ALA A 253 31.06 -16.80 -15.18
CA ALA A 253 30.37 -17.60 -16.19
C ALA A 253 28.86 -17.32 -16.17
N ASP A 254 28.13 -17.73 -17.21
CA ASP A 254 26.67 -17.74 -17.18
C ASP A 254 26.20 -18.91 -16.29
N PRO A 255 25.63 -18.62 -15.10
CA PRO A 255 25.20 -19.67 -14.18
C PRO A 255 24.04 -20.52 -14.73
N ASN A 256 23.34 -20.07 -15.79
CA ASN A 256 22.33 -20.85 -16.50
C ASN A 256 22.89 -21.54 -17.77
N ARG A 257 24.21 -21.70 -17.85
CA ARG A 257 24.94 -22.55 -18.81
C ARG A 257 25.89 -23.53 -18.12
N ASN A 258 25.99 -23.46 -16.79
CA ASN A 258 26.97 -24.18 -16.00
C ASN A 258 26.47 -25.54 -15.46
N TRP A 259 25.27 -26.00 -15.86
CA TRP A 259 24.70 -27.26 -15.38
C TRP A 259 25.16 -28.45 -16.21
N ASP A 260 25.22 -29.65 -15.61
CA ASP A 260 25.75 -30.85 -16.29
C ASP A 260 24.89 -31.40 -17.43
N SER A 261 23.61 -31.00 -17.54
CA SER A 261 22.72 -31.38 -18.64
C SER A 261 23.19 -30.77 -19.97
N HIS A 262 23.79 -31.62 -20.81
CA HIS A 262 24.36 -31.24 -22.10
C HIS A 262 25.40 -30.11 -22.03
N PHE A 263 26.18 -30.04 -20.94
CA PHE A 263 27.18 -29.00 -20.69
C PHE A 263 28.08 -28.70 -21.90
N GLY A 264 28.31 -27.40 -22.17
CA GLY A 264 29.17 -26.94 -23.28
C GLY A 264 28.61 -27.18 -24.68
N GLY A 265 27.31 -27.53 -24.79
CA GLY A 265 26.63 -27.76 -26.07
C GLY A 265 26.16 -26.48 -26.78
N VAL A 266 25.03 -26.59 -27.49
CA VAL A 266 24.47 -25.50 -28.32
C VAL A 266 24.07 -24.29 -27.48
N GLY A 267 24.23 -23.08 -28.04
CA GLY A 267 23.85 -21.84 -27.35
C GLY A 267 24.76 -21.47 -26.16
N THR A 268 26.01 -21.96 -26.17
CA THR A 268 27.05 -21.67 -25.17
C THR A 268 28.34 -21.19 -25.84
N SER A 269 29.25 -20.57 -25.07
CA SER A 269 30.55 -20.11 -25.55
C SER A 269 31.71 -20.66 -24.71
N ASN A 270 32.86 -20.90 -25.34
CA ASN A 270 34.14 -21.21 -24.66
C ASN A 270 34.95 -19.96 -24.31
N ASP A 271 34.55 -18.79 -24.80
CA ASP A 271 35.24 -17.52 -24.51
C ASP A 271 34.80 -16.97 -23.15
N PRO A 272 35.71 -16.82 -22.16
CA PRO A 272 35.39 -16.24 -20.86
C PRO A 272 34.81 -14.83 -20.90
N CYS A 273 35.00 -14.08 -21.99
CA CYS A 273 34.44 -12.74 -22.15
C CYS A 273 33.00 -12.75 -22.67
N SER A 274 32.51 -13.88 -23.17
CA SER A 274 31.14 -14.02 -23.63
C SER A 274 30.13 -14.05 -22.46
N ASP A 275 28.95 -13.49 -22.69
CA ASP A 275 27.81 -13.56 -21.77
C ASP A 275 27.19 -14.96 -21.68
N THR A 276 27.48 -15.85 -22.63
CA THR A 276 27.03 -17.26 -22.63
C THR A 276 28.17 -18.23 -22.33
N TYR A 277 29.28 -17.73 -21.76
CA TYR A 277 30.39 -18.56 -21.31
C TYR A 277 29.90 -19.59 -20.28
N HIS A 278 30.05 -20.87 -20.58
CA HIS A 278 29.48 -21.94 -19.75
C HIS A 278 30.31 -22.29 -18.51
N GLY A 279 31.55 -21.80 -18.41
CA GLY A 279 32.48 -22.11 -17.32
C GLY A 279 33.55 -23.11 -17.73
N LEU A 280 34.43 -23.49 -16.79
CA LEU A 280 35.53 -24.41 -17.09
C LEU A 280 35.06 -25.86 -17.22
N HIS A 281 34.06 -26.24 -16.45
CA HIS A 281 33.40 -27.55 -16.44
C HIS A 281 32.01 -27.40 -15.81
N ALA A 282 31.17 -28.43 -15.95
CA ALA A 282 29.87 -28.44 -15.30
C ALA A 282 30.02 -28.23 -13.78
N HIS A 283 29.13 -27.41 -13.21
CA HIS A 283 29.12 -26.99 -11.81
C HIS A 283 30.45 -26.34 -11.34
N SER A 284 31.19 -25.70 -12.24
CA SER A 284 32.39 -24.92 -11.86
C SER A 284 32.07 -23.69 -11.03
N GLU A 285 30.86 -23.14 -11.16
CA GLU A 285 30.39 -22.01 -10.34
C GLU A 285 29.89 -22.51 -8.99
N VAL A 286 30.45 -21.98 -7.89
CA VAL A 286 30.17 -22.47 -6.53
C VAL A 286 28.71 -22.23 -6.12
N GLU A 287 28.08 -21.19 -6.66
CA GLU A 287 26.65 -20.89 -6.48
C GLU A 287 25.78 -21.99 -7.09
N VAL A 288 26.08 -22.37 -8.34
CA VAL A 288 25.38 -23.44 -9.07
C VAL A 288 25.59 -24.78 -8.37
N LYS A 289 26.84 -25.07 -8.00
CA LYS A 289 27.19 -26.27 -7.25
C LYS A 289 26.45 -26.36 -5.91
N SER A 290 26.32 -25.26 -5.17
CA SER A 290 25.61 -25.24 -3.88
C SER A 290 24.12 -25.60 -4.03
N VAL A 291 23.48 -25.13 -5.11
CA VAL A 291 22.08 -25.47 -5.42
C VAL A 291 21.96 -26.93 -5.86
N ALA A 292 22.81 -27.38 -6.78
CA ALA A 292 22.82 -28.76 -7.27
C ALA A 292 23.05 -29.77 -6.13
N ASP A 293 24.05 -29.51 -5.27
CA ASP A 293 24.36 -30.32 -4.10
C ASP A 293 23.16 -30.35 -3.13
N PHE A 294 22.51 -29.20 -2.87
CA PHE A 294 21.36 -29.14 -1.97
C PHE A 294 20.17 -29.96 -2.50
N ILE A 295 19.81 -29.77 -3.76
CA ILE A 295 18.68 -30.45 -4.40
C ILE A 295 18.93 -31.97 -4.45
N THR A 296 20.14 -32.38 -4.86
CA THR A 296 20.53 -33.79 -4.97
C THR A 296 20.57 -34.46 -3.60
N ASN A 297 21.14 -33.80 -2.58
CA ASN A 297 21.16 -34.32 -1.21
C ASN A 297 19.75 -34.38 -0.60
N HIS A 298 18.83 -33.53 -1.04
CA HIS A 298 17.44 -33.60 -0.62
C HIS A 298 16.70 -34.80 -1.26
N GLY A 299 16.99 -35.17 -2.50
CA GLY A 299 16.54 -36.41 -3.14
C GLY A 299 15.04 -36.55 -3.44
N ASP A 300 14.17 -35.66 -2.97
CA ASP A 300 12.70 -35.76 -3.14
C ASP A 300 12.03 -34.45 -3.65
N PHE A 301 12.69 -33.72 -4.56
CA PHE A 301 12.06 -32.60 -5.25
C PHE A 301 11.15 -33.09 -6.39
N LYS A 302 9.96 -32.50 -6.54
CA LYS A 302 8.97 -32.85 -7.59
C LYS A 302 8.76 -31.75 -8.64
N CYS A 303 9.18 -30.53 -8.32
CA CYS A 303 9.01 -29.38 -9.18
C CYS A 303 10.14 -28.38 -8.93
N LEU A 304 10.69 -27.82 -10.01
CA LEU A 304 11.62 -26.71 -9.98
C LEU A 304 11.03 -25.55 -10.79
N ILE A 305 10.99 -24.36 -10.18
CA ILE A 305 10.53 -23.11 -10.78
C ILE A 305 11.68 -22.11 -10.76
N ASP A 306 12.07 -21.65 -11.93
CA ASP A 306 13.15 -20.66 -12.09
C ASP A 306 12.58 -19.37 -12.67
N LEU A 307 12.70 -18.27 -11.92
CA LEU A 307 12.13 -16.97 -12.27
C LEU A 307 13.15 -16.11 -13.02
N HIS A 308 12.81 -15.76 -14.27
CA HIS A 308 13.64 -14.96 -15.18
C HIS A 308 12.96 -13.69 -15.66
N SER A 309 13.74 -12.70 -16.11
CA SER A 309 13.25 -11.50 -16.81
C SER A 309 14.18 -11.04 -17.93
N TYR A 310 13.70 -10.54 -19.07
CA TYR A 310 12.33 -10.15 -19.42
C TYR A 310 11.94 -10.81 -20.75
N SER A 311 10.69 -11.27 -20.88
CA SER A 311 10.07 -11.68 -22.17
C SER A 311 8.61 -12.14 -22.07
N GLN A 312 8.02 -12.20 -20.86
CA GLN A 312 6.66 -12.72 -20.63
C GLN A 312 6.46 -14.15 -21.16
N LEU A 313 7.30 -15.08 -20.73
CA LEU A 313 7.26 -16.49 -21.15
C LEU A 313 7.00 -17.40 -19.94
N VAL A 314 6.30 -18.51 -20.18
CA VAL A 314 6.26 -19.66 -19.27
C VAL A 314 6.82 -20.84 -20.05
N MET A 315 7.97 -21.34 -19.62
CA MET A 315 8.76 -22.30 -20.40
C MET A 315 8.95 -23.61 -19.66
N TYR A 316 9.11 -24.69 -20.42
CA TYR A 316 9.38 -26.02 -19.91
C TYR A 316 10.48 -26.72 -20.74
N PRO A 317 11.04 -27.85 -20.27
CA PRO A 317 12.06 -28.61 -20.99
C PRO A 317 11.59 -29.16 -22.36
N TYR A 318 12.48 -29.45 -23.31
CA TYR A 318 13.92 -29.21 -23.25
C TYR A 318 14.32 -27.85 -23.83
N GLY A 319 15.45 -27.34 -23.34
CA GLY A 319 16.18 -26.19 -23.86
C GLY A 319 17.32 -26.56 -24.80
N TYR A 320 18.07 -27.63 -24.56
CA TYR A 320 19.19 -28.01 -25.43
C TYR A 320 18.76 -28.53 -26.82
N THR A 321 17.48 -28.85 -27.00
CA THR A 321 16.91 -29.41 -28.24
C THR A 321 15.48 -28.92 -28.46
N THR A 322 15.00 -28.98 -29.71
CA THR A 322 13.59 -28.76 -30.06
C THR A 322 12.73 -30.02 -29.94
N SER A 323 13.36 -31.17 -29.64
CA SER A 323 12.63 -32.41 -29.38
C SER A 323 11.73 -32.29 -28.15
N ARG A 324 10.53 -32.85 -28.25
CA ARG A 324 9.57 -32.91 -27.14
C ARG A 324 10.02 -33.91 -26.07
N VAL A 325 9.85 -33.56 -24.81
CA VAL A 325 9.94 -34.51 -23.68
C VAL A 325 8.75 -35.47 -23.67
N PRO A 326 8.89 -36.69 -23.12
CA PRO A 326 7.81 -37.68 -23.07
C PRO A 326 6.47 -37.18 -22.47
N ASP A 327 6.52 -36.30 -21.48
CA ASP A 327 5.40 -35.71 -20.74
C ASP A 327 5.11 -34.26 -21.15
N ALA A 328 5.50 -33.87 -22.37
CA ALA A 328 5.37 -32.48 -22.85
C ALA A 328 3.93 -31.95 -22.81
N ASP A 329 2.93 -32.80 -23.04
CA ASP A 329 1.53 -32.38 -23.02
C ASP A 329 1.05 -32.01 -21.61
N GLU A 330 1.55 -32.68 -20.56
CA GLU A 330 1.27 -32.32 -19.16
C GLU A 330 1.92 -30.98 -18.80
N LEU A 331 3.20 -30.81 -19.15
CA LEU A 331 3.95 -29.57 -18.90
C LEU A 331 3.31 -28.38 -19.63
N ASP A 332 2.90 -28.56 -20.89
CA ASP A 332 2.21 -27.53 -21.67
C ASP A 332 0.87 -27.15 -21.06
N MET A 333 0.08 -28.14 -20.60
CA MET A 333 -1.19 -27.91 -19.91
C MET A 333 -0.99 -27.10 -18.63
N VAL A 334 -0.05 -27.49 -17.77
CA VAL A 334 0.26 -26.79 -16.52
C VAL A 334 0.72 -25.36 -16.81
N ALA A 335 1.64 -25.18 -17.77
CA ALA A 335 2.14 -23.87 -18.16
C ALA A 335 1.03 -22.95 -18.73
N ARG A 336 0.10 -23.48 -19.53
CA ARG A 336 -1.07 -22.72 -20.02
C ARG A 336 -2.02 -22.34 -18.89
N ASN A 337 -2.25 -23.22 -17.92
CA ASN A 337 -3.08 -22.91 -16.76
C ASN A 337 -2.45 -21.80 -15.92
N ALA A 338 -1.13 -21.84 -15.70
CA ALA A 338 -0.39 -20.76 -15.05
C ALA A 338 -0.51 -19.44 -15.83
N SER A 339 -0.31 -19.47 -17.15
CA SER A 339 -0.48 -18.28 -18.00
C SER A 339 -1.89 -17.71 -17.94
N LYS A 340 -2.93 -18.54 -17.95
CA LYS A 340 -4.33 -18.10 -17.83
C LYS A 340 -4.62 -17.48 -16.46
N ALA A 341 -4.08 -18.07 -15.39
CA ALA A 341 -4.22 -17.54 -14.04
C ALA A 341 -3.58 -16.14 -13.93
N MET A 342 -2.36 -15.97 -14.45
CA MET A 342 -1.70 -14.66 -14.49
C MET A 342 -2.49 -13.63 -15.32
N ALA A 343 -2.96 -14.04 -16.51
CA ALA A 343 -3.78 -13.19 -17.37
C ALA A 343 -5.11 -12.77 -16.73
N SER A 344 -5.72 -13.64 -15.91
CA SER A 344 -6.97 -13.32 -15.22
C SER A 344 -6.84 -12.21 -14.16
N LEU A 345 -5.62 -11.94 -13.68
CA LEU A 345 -5.34 -10.91 -12.69
C LEU A 345 -4.96 -9.57 -13.32
N SER A 346 -4.05 -9.59 -14.31
CA SER A 346 -3.44 -8.36 -14.88
C SER A 346 -3.80 -8.09 -16.34
N GLY A 347 -4.41 -9.05 -17.04
CA GLY A 347 -4.57 -9.02 -18.50
C GLY A 347 -3.30 -9.33 -19.29
N THR A 348 -2.13 -9.40 -18.63
CA THR A 348 -0.84 -9.68 -19.27
C THR A 348 -0.80 -11.10 -19.82
N GLN A 349 -0.51 -11.22 -21.11
CA GLN A 349 -0.42 -12.51 -21.80
C GLN A 349 1.01 -13.03 -21.75
N TYR A 350 1.16 -14.31 -21.39
CA TYR A 350 2.43 -15.03 -21.42
C TYR A 350 2.41 -16.08 -22.53
N ARG A 351 3.52 -16.22 -23.25
CA ARG A 351 3.65 -17.26 -24.26
C ARG A 351 4.17 -18.55 -23.61
N VAL A 352 3.61 -19.68 -24.03
CA VAL A 352 3.88 -21.01 -23.45
C VAL A 352 4.55 -21.92 -24.49
N GLY A 353 5.61 -22.61 -24.12
CA GLY A 353 6.29 -23.59 -24.98
C GLY A 353 7.59 -24.13 -24.38
N SER A 354 8.21 -25.13 -25.02
CA SER A 354 9.52 -25.61 -24.58
C SER A 354 10.61 -24.57 -24.83
N VAL A 355 11.65 -24.50 -23.99
CA VAL A 355 12.72 -23.49 -24.12
C VAL A 355 13.34 -23.51 -25.52
N GLY A 356 13.68 -24.69 -26.04
CA GLY A 356 14.31 -24.83 -27.36
C GLY A 356 13.42 -24.39 -28.52
N SER A 357 12.09 -24.46 -28.37
CA SER A 357 11.13 -24.04 -29.41
C SER A 357 10.70 -22.58 -29.31
N ILE A 358 10.70 -22.01 -28.10
CA ILE A 358 10.16 -20.66 -27.84
C ILE A 358 11.23 -19.58 -27.73
N VAL A 359 12.49 -19.91 -27.42
CA VAL A 359 13.58 -18.93 -27.25
C VAL A 359 14.74 -19.18 -28.22
N TYR A 360 15.52 -20.23 -27.97
CA TYR A 360 16.60 -20.75 -28.80
C TYR A 360 17.15 -21.98 -28.08
N THR A 361 17.87 -22.84 -28.79
CA THR A 361 18.49 -24.00 -28.17
C THR A 361 19.64 -23.58 -27.26
N ALA A 362 19.58 -23.97 -26.00
CA ALA A 362 20.52 -23.60 -24.96
C ALA A 362 20.85 -24.80 -24.06
N SER A 363 22.10 -25.22 -24.08
CA SER A 363 22.65 -26.28 -23.25
C SER A 363 23.04 -25.82 -21.85
N GLY A 364 23.12 -26.73 -20.89
CA GLY A 364 23.61 -26.47 -19.53
C GLY A 364 22.70 -25.59 -18.67
N ASN A 365 21.38 -25.63 -18.89
CA ASN A 365 20.40 -24.82 -18.15
C ASN A 365 19.75 -25.58 -16.98
N THR A 366 19.22 -24.83 -16.00
CA THR A 366 18.70 -25.38 -14.74
C THR A 366 17.47 -26.28 -14.92
N ILE A 367 16.55 -25.94 -15.83
CA ILE A 367 15.29 -26.68 -15.95
C ILE A 367 15.47 -28.02 -16.68
N ASP A 368 16.39 -28.10 -17.65
CA ASP A 368 16.76 -29.35 -18.31
C ASP A 368 17.48 -30.28 -17.34
N TRP A 369 18.40 -29.72 -16.54
CA TRP A 369 19.07 -30.45 -15.45
C TRP A 369 18.08 -31.04 -14.45
N ALA A 370 17.10 -30.25 -14.02
CA ALA A 370 16.08 -30.72 -13.09
C ALA A 370 15.28 -31.89 -13.67
N TYR A 371 14.88 -31.78 -14.95
CA TYR A 371 14.13 -32.80 -15.65
C TYR A 371 14.94 -34.10 -15.82
N ASP A 372 16.19 -34.01 -16.24
CA ASP A 372 17.10 -35.15 -16.43
C ASP A 372 17.38 -35.88 -15.11
N ASN A 373 17.33 -35.18 -13.98
CA ASN A 373 17.44 -35.74 -12.64
C ASN A 373 16.09 -36.19 -12.03
N GLY A 374 15.03 -36.29 -12.84
CA GLY A 374 13.75 -36.85 -12.43
C GLY A 374 12.89 -35.91 -11.56
N ILE A 375 13.20 -34.62 -11.54
CA ILE A 375 12.38 -33.57 -10.91
C ILE A 375 11.31 -33.16 -11.93
N ASN A 376 10.34 -34.06 -12.14
CA ASN A 376 9.19 -33.84 -13.00
C ASN A 376 7.89 -34.25 -12.31
N THR A 377 6.77 -33.65 -12.72
CA THR A 377 5.45 -33.88 -12.14
C THR A 377 4.91 -35.28 -12.43
N GLY A 378 5.47 -35.97 -13.44
CA GLY A 378 4.90 -37.17 -14.07
C GLY A 378 4.96 -38.48 -13.29
N LYS A 379 5.74 -38.61 -12.19
CA LYS A 379 5.85 -39.90 -11.46
C LYS A 379 5.11 -40.02 -10.13
N GLY A 380 4.39 -38.98 -9.68
CA GLY A 380 3.71 -39.05 -8.37
C GLY A 380 2.54 -38.09 -8.14
N LEU A 381 2.15 -37.28 -9.14
CA LEU A 381 1.12 -36.24 -8.98
C LEU A 381 -0.11 -36.42 -9.89
N ALA A 382 -0.24 -37.56 -10.59
CA ALA A 382 -1.35 -37.82 -11.51
C ALA A 382 -2.73 -37.93 -10.82
N GLU A 383 -2.79 -38.13 -9.50
CA GLU A 383 -4.07 -38.18 -8.75
C GLU A 383 -4.41 -36.92 -7.91
N PRO A 384 -3.47 -36.15 -7.31
CA PRO A 384 -3.87 -35.02 -6.48
C PRO A 384 -4.19 -33.72 -7.23
N PHE A 385 -3.76 -33.54 -8.48
CA PHE A 385 -3.95 -32.26 -9.21
C PHE A 385 -5.15 -32.24 -10.17
N SER A 386 -5.62 -33.40 -10.65
CA SER A 386 -6.82 -33.49 -11.50
C SER A 386 -8.12 -33.14 -10.75
N SER A 387 -8.11 -33.20 -9.42
CA SER A 387 -9.22 -32.84 -8.54
C SER A 387 -9.17 -31.38 -8.02
N LEU A 388 -8.09 -30.64 -8.31
CA LEU A 388 -7.89 -29.25 -7.86
C LEU A 388 -8.06 -28.22 -8.99
N ILE A 389 -8.38 -28.66 -10.21
CA ILE A 389 -8.74 -27.82 -11.35
C ILE A 389 -10.21 -28.09 -11.67
N PRO A 390 -11.11 -27.09 -11.62
CA PRO A 390 -12.49 -27.29 -12.04
C PRO A 390 -12.52 -27.66 -13.54
N SER A 391 -12.96 -28.89 -13.85
CA SER A 391 -13.26 -29.30 -15.22
C SER A 391 -14.36 -28.43 -15.81
N PRO A 392 -14.29 -28.02 -17.10
CA PRO A 392 -15.39 -27.34 -17.76
C PRO A 392 -16.53 -28.33 -17.98
N ILE A 393 -17.72 -27.99 -17.49
CA ILE A 393 -18.95 -28.70 -17.86
C ILE A 393 -19.13 -28.54 -19.37
N GLY A 394 -19.16 -29.68 -20.06
CA GLY A 394 -19.30 -29.77 -21.51
C GLY A 394 -20.72 -29.48 -22.02
N ASP A 395 -20.74 -28.94 -23.22
CA ASP A 395 -21.73 -29.09 -24.30
C ASP A 395 -23.23 -29.10 -23.94
N GLN A 396 -23.86 -27.94 -24.12
CA GLN A 396 -25.05 -27.88 -24.96
C GLN A 396 -24.87 -26.87 -26.10
N LYS A 397 -25.02 -27.42 -27.31
CA LYS A 397 -24.90 -26.78 -28.63
C LYS A 397 -26.02 -25.76 -28.91
N LYS A 398 -25.69 -24.88 -29.86
CA LYS A 398 -26.52 -23.98 -30.71
C LYS A 398 -26.76 -22.60 -30.07
N THR A 399 -26.40 -21.49 -30.71
CA THR A 399 -26.55 -21.20 -32.15
C THR A 399 -25.52 -20.16 -32.61
N PHE A 400 -24.89 -20.42 -33.75
CA PHE A 400 -24.22 -19.43 -34.58
C PHE A 400 -25.22 -18.36 -35.04
N CYS A 401 -24.83 -17.08 -35.04
CA CYS A 401 -25.32 -16.08 -35.99
C CYS A 401 -24.14 -15.23 -36.45
N GLU A 402 -23.82 -15.40 -37.73
CA GLU A 402 -22.92 -14.58 -38.53
C GLU A 402 -23.49 -13.17 -38.75
N VAL A 403 -22.55 -12.21 -38.84
CA VAL A 403 -22.50 -11.06 -39.76
C VAL A 403 -23.72 -10.13 -39.81
N ASN A 404 -23.52 -8.87 -39.37
CA ASN A 404 -23.63 -7.77 -40.32
C ASN A 404 -22.92 -6.48 -39.92
N ASN A 405 -22.12 -6.01 -40.88
CA ASN A 405 -21.62 -4.67 -41.08
C ASN A 405 -22.73 -3.61 -41.12
N ARG A 406 -22.34 -2.36 -40.80
CA ARG A 406 -22.80 -1.02 -41.24
C ARG A 406 -22.73 -0.08 -40.02
N TYR A 407 -22.08 1.08 -39.99
CA TYR A 407 -21.84 2.17 -40.95
C TYR A 407 -20.49 2.85 -40.62
N SER A 408 -19.59 3.14 -41.57
CA SER A 408 -19.47 4.40 -42.34
C SER A 408 -19.31 5.64 -41.42
N ALA A 409 -18.09 6.11 -41.15
CA ALA A 409 -17.32 7.09 -41.94
C ALA A 409 -18.02 8.45 -42.13
N VAL A 410 -17.56 9.50 -41.42
CA VAL A 410 -17.43 10.87 -41.95
C VAL A 410 -16.18 11.53 -41.36
N LEU A 411 -15.40 12.09 -42.27
CA LEU A 411 -14.12 12.77 -42.14
C LEU A 411 -14.31 14.31 -42.13
N ARG A 412 -13.43 15.01 -41.37
CA ARG A 412 -12.80 16.32 -41.67
C ARG A 412 -13.64 17.64 -41.52
N PRO A 413 -13.05 18.85 -41.63
CA PRO A 413 -11.85 19.41 -40.94
C PRO A 413 -11.95 20.95 -40.64
N GLY A 414 -10.95 21.53 -39.95
CA GLY A 414 -10.22 22.70 -40.49
C GLY A 414 -10.37 24.11 -39.86
N HIS A 415 -9.21 24.63 -39.41
CA HIS A 415 -8.71 26.04 -39.42
C HIS A 415 -9.33 27.06 -38.44
N ALA A 416 -8.62 28.05 -37.85
CA ALA A 416 -7.43 28.78 -38.31
C ALA A 416 -6.61 29.43 -37.14
N CYS A 417 -5.38 29.84 -37.47
CA CYS A 417 -4.44 30.64 -36.67
C CYS A 417 -4.87 32.12 -36.47
N VAL A 418 -4.48 32.75 -35.35
CA VAL A 418 -4.04 34.16 -35.29
C VAL A 418 -2.91 34.36 -34.25
N ARG A 419 -1.89 35.14 -34.62
CA ARG A 419 -0.69 35.57 -33.86
C ARG A 419 -0.98 36.78 -32.94
N GLY A 420 -0.20 36.93 -31.86
CA GLY A 420 0.04 38.24 -31.22
C GLY A 420 0.76 38.17 -29.85
N LYS A 421 2.04 38.56 -29.80
CA LYS A 421 2.88 38.73 -28.59
C LYS A 421 2.61 40.10 -27.88
N PRO A 422 3.43 40.57 -26.90
CA PRO A 422 3.51 40.20 -25.49
C PRO A 422 3.40 41.44 -24.55
N LEU A 423 3.23 41.24 -23.23
CA LEU A 423 3.44 42.31 -22.24
C LEU A 423 4.48 41.90 -21.19
N LYS A 424 5.52 42.73 -21.11
CA LYS A 424 6.62 42.73 -20.14
C LYS A 424 6.14 43.32 -18.81
N PHE A 425 6.65 42.83 -17.69
CA PHE A 425 7.14 43.72 -16.62
C PHE A 425 8.41 43.12 -15.99
N ALA A 426 9.44 43.96 -15.96
CA ALA A 426 10.74 43.70 -15.36
C ALA A 426 10.79 44.40 -14.00
N TRP A 427 11.58 43.89 -13.05
CA TRP A 427 12.36 44.75 -12.14
C TRP A 427 13.70 44.10 -11.79
N ARG A 428 14.75 44.91 -11.94
CA ARG A 428 16.16 44.67 -11.57
C ARG A 428 16.43 45.37 -10.23
N LYS A 429 17.25 44.70 -9.39
CA LYS A 429 18.32 45.18 -8.49
C LYS A 429 18.30 46.64 -7.98
N LYS A 430 18.54 46.84 -6.67
CA LYS A 430 19.90 47.14 -6.13
C LYS A 430 19.95 47.31 -4.59
N HIS A 431 21.17 47.05 -4.09
CA HIS A 431 21.74 47.04 -2.74
C HIS A 431 21.84 48.39 -2.00
N ALA A 432 22.00 48.33 -0.67
CA ALA A 432 23.05 48.99 0.18
C ALA A 432 22.87 48.50 1.65
N GLU A 433 23.78 47.75 2.29
CA GLU A 433 25.05 48.09 2.99
C GLU A 433 24.93 48.72 4.41
N PHE A 434 25.30 47.91 5.45
CA PHE A 434 26.05 48.09 6.74
C PHE A 434 26.08 49.45 7.51
N PRO A 435 26.34 49.54 8.86
CA PRO A 435 27.37 48.80 9.65
C PRO A 435 27.19 48.49 11.18
N TRP A 436 27.96 47.49 11.65
CA TRP A 436 28.71 47.27 12.93
C TRP A 436 28.26 47.83 14.32
N ARG A 437 28.25 46.97 15.37
CA ARG A 437 29.29 46.89 16.45
C ARG A 437 28.99 45.87 17.59
N ARG A 438 30.09 45.32 18.13
CA ARG A 438 30.27 44.36 19.24
C ARG A 438 30.14 44.97 20.66
N ARG A 439 29.91 44.11 21.65
CA ARG A 439 30.65 43.95 22.94
C ARG A 439 30.37 42.52 23.46
N ASP A 440 31.34 41.60 23.51
CA ASP A 440 32.31 41.30 24.61
C ASP A 440 31.60 41.10 25.97
N SER A 441 31.81 40.09 26.83
CA SER A 441 32.80 39.00 26.96
C SER A 441 32.50 38.16 28.24
N GLN A 442 33.17 36.99 28.41
CA GLN A 442 33.51 36.25 29.67
C GLN A 442 32.83 34.88 30.01
N VAL A 443 33.34 33.80 29.39
CA VAL A 443 34.16 32.67 29.93
C VAL A 443 34.18 32.33 31.48
N VAL A 444 33.65 31.13 31.85
CA VAL A 444 34.21 30.00 32.72
C VAL A 444 34.07 30.06 34.29
N PRO A 445 34.00 28.95 35.08
CA PRO A 445 33.39 27.60 34.95
C PRO A 445 32.80 26.94 36.26
N CYS A 446 32.31 25.69 36.14
CA CYS A 446 32.25 24.53 37.07
C CYS A 446 32.12 24.66 38.62
N GLY A 447 31.20 23.87 39.21
CA GLY A 447 31.21 23.50 40.64
C GLY A 447 30.19 22.40 41.01
N GLN A 448 30.67 21.39 41.73
CA GLN A 448 29.99 20.15 42.15
C GLN A 448 29.12 20.31 43.43
N ALA A 449 28.24 19.30 43.60
CA ALA A 449 27.94 18.56 44.84
C ALA A 449 26.85 19.02 45.83
N ASP A 450 26.18 17.97 46.31
CA ASP A 450 25.61 17.69 47.64
C ASP A 450 24.13 17.93 47.96
N THR A 451 23.47 16.77 48.14
CA THR A 451 22.28 16.45 48.93
C THR A 451 22.40 16.83 50.42
N PRO A 452 21.27 16.92 51.13
CA PRO A 452 21.20 16.50 52.53
C PRO A 452 20.18 15.38 52.81
N ARG A 453 20.59 14.49 53.72
CA ARG A 453 19.84 13.43 54.41
C ARG A 453 18.89 13.99 55.47
N LEU A 454 17.87 13.21 55.85
CA LEU A 454 17.31 13.20 57.21
C LEU A 454 16.85 11.79 57.64
N GLN A 455 16.96 11.55 58.96
CA GLN A 455 17.09 10.27 59.68
C GLN A 455 15.78 9.62 60.16
N LEU A 456 15.90 8.32 60.48
CA LEU A 456 14.99 7.32 61.07
C LEU A 456 14.73 7.53 62.59
N TYR A 457 13.65 7.01 63.19
CA TYR A 457 13.49 5.66 63.83
C TYR A 457 12.18 5.62 64.70
N PRO A 458 11.75 4.53 65.41
CA PRO A 458 11.82 3.06 65.20
C PRO A 458 10.53 2.24 65.61
N GLY A 459 10.54 0.92 65.33
CA GLY A 459 9.84 -0.16 66.09
C GLY A 459 8.84 -0.98 65.25
N SER A 460 8.88 -2.32 65.11
CA SER A 460 9.44 -3.42 65.91
C SER A 460 9.65 -4.72 65.10
N SER A 461 10.71 -5.46 65.47
CA SER A 461 11.15 -6.87 65.23
C SER A 461 10.11 -7.91 64.77
N PHE A 462 10.43 -8.89 63.88
CA PHE A 462 11.28 -10.08 64.13
C PHE A 462 11.88 -10.72 62.85
N GLY A 463 13.20 -11.00 62.89
CA GLY A 463 13.87 -12.31 62.67
C GLY A 463 13.95 -12.98 61.28
N PRO A 464 15.10 -13.59 60.89
CA PRO A 464 15.52 -13.72 59.49
C PRO A 464 15.62 -15.18 58.98
N ASP A 465 15.37 -15.37 57.68
CA ASP A 465 16.15 -16.25 56.77
C ASP A 465 15.56 -16.15 55.35
N GLU A 466 16.17 -15.32 54.49
CA GLU A 466 16.31 -15.54 53.03
C GLU A 466 16.99 -14.33 52.38
N PHE A 467 18.30 -14.45 52.09
CA PHE A 467 19.02 -13.52 51.23
C PHE A 467 19.38 -14.23 49.92
N HIS A 468 18.65 -13.87 48.85
CA HIS A 468 19.16 -13.44 47.53
C HIS A 468 18.21 -13.82 46.38
N ARG A 469 17.33 -12.88 45.99
CA ARG A 469 17.25 -12.33 44.61
C ARG A 469 16.11 -11.31 44.53
N ALA A 470 16.49 -10.07 44.20
CA ALA A 470 15.58 -8.97 43.96
C ALA A 470 15.01 -9.00 42.53
N ALA A 471 13.77 -8.53 42.43
CA ALA A 471 13.11 -7.85 41.31
C ALA A 471 12.84 -8.61 40.00
N GLN A 472 11.63 -9.15 39.88
CA GLN A 472 10.88 -9.25 38.62
C GLN A 472 9.53 -8.54 38.80
N PRO A 473 9.11 -7.60 37.93
CA PRO A 473 7.71 -7.25 37.78
C PRO A 473 7.01 -8.38 37.02
N LEU A 474 5.92 -8.87 37.59
CA LEU A 474 5.02 -9.87 37.01
C LEU A 474 4.60 -9.46 35.59
N ARG A 475 5.09 -10.18 34.58
CA ARG A 475 4.61 -10.07 33.19
C ARG A 475 3.28 -10.79 33.04
N ASN A 476 2.26 -10.05 32.62
CA ASN A 476 1.02 -10.61 32.07
C ASN A 476 1.32 -11.50 30.85
N PRO A 477 0.84 -12.76 30.79
CA PRO A 477 0.95 -13.59 29.60
C PRO A 477 -0.17 -13.22 28.61
N SER A 478 -0.10 -12.03 28.02
CA SER A 478 -0.98 -11.63 26.91
C SER A 478 -0.45 -10.45 26.06
N GLU A 479 0.85 -10.17 26.10
CA GLU A 479 1.47 -9.34 25.05
C GLU A 479 1.60 -10.17 23.76
N LYS A 480 0.54 -10.14 22.94
CA LYS A 480 0.65 -10.47 21.53
C LYS A 480 1.66 -9.50 20.91
N LEU A 481 2.71 -10.04 20.28
CA LEU A 481 3.67 -9.27 19.49
C LEU A 481 2.93 -8.28 18.56
N PRO A 482 3.48 -7.07 18.32
CA PRO A 482 2.87 -6.11 17.41
C PRO A 482 2.74 -6.74 16.02
N ARG A 483 1.50 -6.90 15.54
CA ARG A 483 1.22 -7.26 14.14
C ARG A 483 1.73 -6.11 13.27
N SER A 484 2.37 -6.43 12.14
CA SER A 484 2.73 -5.42 11.14
C SER A 484 1.48 -4.68 10.63
N PRO A 485 1.57 -3.40 10.21
CA PRO A 485 0.46 -2.68 9.60
C PRO A 485 -0.19 -3.48 8.46
N LEU A 486 -1.51 -3.37 8.32
CA LEU A 486 -2.25 -4.08 7.28
C LEU A 486 -1.82 -3.57 5.90
N CYS A 487 -1.27 -4.46 5.08
CA CYS A 487 -0.96 -4.19 3.68
C CYS A 487 -2.22 -4.36 2.84
N LEU A 488 -2.58 -3.35 2.03
CA LEU A 488 -3.78 -3.31 1.20
C LEU A 488 -3.45 -3.28 -0.29
N SER A 489 -2.28 -3.80 -0.66
CA SER A 489 -1.81 -3.85 -2.05
C SER A 489 -2.81 -4.57 -2.94
N SER A 490 -3.19 -3.92 -4.03
CA SER A 490 -4.10 -4.43 -5.06
C SER A 490 -5.55 -4.66 -4.61
N ASP A 491 -5.94 -4.25 -3.39
CA ASP A 491 -7.34 -4.13 -3.02
C ASP A 491 -8.04 -3.09 -3.91
N GLN A 492 -9.28 -3.36 -4.32
CA GLN A 492 -10.06 -2.44 -5.15
C GLN A 492 -11.29 -1.93 -4.42
N VAL A 493 -11.74 -0.72 -4.75
CA VAL A 493 -13.08 -0.25 -4.39
C VAL A 493 -13.96 -0.32 -5.62
N LEU A 494 -15.05 -1.06 -5.52
CA LEU A 494 -16.05 -1.22 -6.57
C LEU A 494 -17.28 -0.37 -6.24
N ARG A 495 -17.83 0.33 -7.25
CA ARG A 495 -19.14 0.99 -7.19
C ARG A 495 -20.16 0.14 -7.91
N ILE A 496 -21.23 -0.23 -7.21
CA ILE A 496 -22.33 -1.02 -7.73
C ILE A 496 -23.61 -0.19 -7.70
N LEU A 497 -24.40 -0.27 -8.78
CA LEU A 497 -25.73 0.35 -8.84
C LEU A 497 -26.80 -0.74 -8.92
N ALA A 498 -27.42 -1.05 -7.77
CA ALA A 498 -28.52 -2.00 -7.72
C ALA A 498 -29.79 -1.38 -8.33
N LYS A 499 -30.41 -2.07 -9.30
CA LYS A 499 -31.59 -1.57 -10.02
C LYS A 499 -32.91 -1.81 -9.30
N ASN A 500 -32.96 -2.77 -8.38
CA ASN A 500 -34.15 -3.17 -7.66
C ASN A 500 -33.79 -3.83 -6.32
N GLU A 501 -34.80 -4.03 -5.46
CA GLU A 501 -34.62 -4.64 -4.13
C GLU A 501 -34.02 -6.06 -4.19
N LYS A 502 -34.31 -6.83 -5.25
CA LYS A 502 -33.71 -8.17 -5.42
C LYS A 502 -32.20 -8.09 -5.55
N GLN A 503 -31.69 -7.17 -6.37
CA GLN A 503 -30.26 -6.91 -6.52
C GLN A 503 -29.65 -6.33 -5.24
N LEU A 504 -30.38 -5.49 -4.53
CA LEU A 504 -29.92 -4.91 -3.27
C LEU A 504 -29.79 -5.97 -2.17
N SER A 505 -30.72 -6.93 -2.11
CA SER A 505 -30.63 -8.08 -1.19
C SER A 505 -29.38 -8.91 -1.42
N LEU A 506 -28.99 -9.15 -2.68
CA LEU A 506 -27.76 -9.88 -2.99
C LEU A 506 -26.50 -9.17 -2.44
N LEU A 507 -26.47 -7.84 -2.48
CA LEU A 507 -25.37 -7.06 -1.90
C LEU A 507 -25.40 -7.12 -0.36
N ARG A 508 -26.59 -7.14 0.27
CA ARG A 508 -26.74 -7.35 1.72
C ARG A 508 -26.24 -8.74 2.14
N ASP A 509 -26.46 -9.76 1.32
CA ASP A 509 -25.98 -11.13 1.60
C ASP A 509 -24.45 -11.20 1.67
N LEU A 510 -23.74 -10.38 0.88
CA LEU A 510 -22.27 -10.28 0.95
C LEU A 510 -21.76 -9.73 2.29
N GLU A 511 -22.53 -8.86 2.96
CA GLU A 511 -22.21 -8.36 4.30
C GLU A 511 -22.29 -9.48 5.36
N GLY A 512 -23.16 -10.47 5.14
CA GLY A 512 -23.39 -11.58 6.05
C GLY A 512 -22.39 -12.73 5.96
N LEU A 513 -21.51 -12.75 4.94
CA LEU A 513 -20.56 -13.84 4.73
C LEU A 513 -19.50 -13.90 5.84
N LYS A 514 -19.14 -15.12 6.26
CA LYS A 514 -18.11 -15.37 7.29
C LYS A 514 -17.03 -16.31 6.76
N PRO A 515 -15.73 -15.92 6.82
CA PRO A 515 -15.22 -14.59 7.20
C PRO A 515 -15.72 -13.49 6.26
N GLN A 516 -15.80 -12.25 6.76
CA GLN A 516 -16.28 -11.12 5.98
C GLN A 516 -15.35 -10.90 4.78
N LYS A 517 -15.92 -11.02 3.57
CA LYS A 517 -15.17 -10.96 2.31
C LYS A 517 -15.00 -9.54 1.77
N VAL A 518 -15.80 -8.59 2.25
CA VAL A 518 -15.91 -7.25 1.70
C VAL A 518 -16.10 -6.21 2.81
N ASP A 519 -15.64 -4.99 2.57
CA ASP A 519 -15.79 -3.85 3.49
C ASP A 519 -16.59 -2.74 2.78
N PHE A 520 -17.82 -2.52 3.25
CA PHE A 520 -18.69 -1.50 2.68
C PHE A 520 -18.27 -0.11 3.15
N TRP A 521 -17.88 0.72 2.18
CA TRP A 521 -17.65 2.15 2.38
C TRP A 521 -18.98 2.90 2.34
N ARG A 522 -19.87 2.49 1.42
CA ARG A 522 -21.27 2.91 1.35
C ARG A 522 -22.14 1.67 1.16
N GLY A 523 -22.94 1.35 2.17
CA GLY A 523 -23.73 0.12 2.22
C GLY A 523 -24.97 0.11 1.30
N PRO A 524 -25.58 -1.07 1.09
CA PRO A 524 -26.79 -1.26 0.29
C PRO A 524 -28.05 -0.65 0.93
N ALA A 525 -28.35 0.59 0.52
CA ALA A 525 -29.44 1.41 1.04
C ALA A 525 -30.80 1.15 0.35
N ARG A 526 -30.94 1.62 -0.90
CA ARG A 526 -32.14 1.51 -1.74
C ARG A 526 -31.73 1.47 -3.22
N PRO A 527 -32.60 1.03 -4.14
CA PRO A 527 -32.30 0.99 -5.56
C PRO A 527 -31.86 2.36 -6.10
N SER A 528 -30.94 2.35 -7.06
CA SER A 528 -30.35 3.53 -7.70
C SER A 528 -29.40 4.38 -6.83
N LEU A 529 -29.26 4.11 -5.52
CA LEU A 529 -28.14 4.66 -4.76
C LEU A 529 -26.87 3.79 -4.97
N PRO A 530 -25.70 4.41 -5.13
CA PRO A 530 -24.45 3.68 -5.29
C PRO A 530 -24.08 2.95 -4.00
N VAL A 531 -23.59 1.73 -4.16
CA VAL A 531 -22.94 0.92 -3.12
C VAL A 531 -21.46 0.92 -3.42
N ASP A 532 -20.66 1.35 -2.45
CA ASP A 532 -19.19 1.38 -2.58
C ASP A 532 -18.60 0.33 -1.65
N MET A 533 -17.81 -0.57 -2.22
CA MET A 533 -17.34 -1.76 -1.53
C MET A 533 -15.86 -1.99 -1.81
N ARG A 534 -15.04 -1.96 -0.75
CA ARG A 534 -13.68 -2.48 -0.82
C ARG A 534 -13.72 -4.00 -0.89
N VAL A 535 -12.99 -4.54 -1.85
CA VAL A 535 -12.80 -5.96 -2.04
C VAL A 535 -11.31 -6.28 -1.90
N PRO A 536 -10.92 -7.10 -0.91
CA PRO A 536 -9.56 -7.60 -0.77
C PRO A 536 -9.06 -8.26 -2.05
N PHE A 537 -7.77 -8.09 -2.36
CA PHE A 537 -7.19 -8.67 -3.58
C PHE A 537 -7.48 -10.18 -3.74
N SER A 538 -7.42 -10.93 -2.63
CA SER A 538 -7.71 -12.37 -2.59
C SER A 538 -9.15 -12.72 -2.98
N GLU A 539 -10.10 -11.81 -2.76
CA GLU A 539 -11.53 -12.02 -3.02
C GLU A 539 -12.00 -11.40 -4.34
N LEU A 540 -11.16 -10.60 -5.02
CA LEU A 540 -11.57 -9.83 -6.20
C LEU A 540 -12.16 -10.68 -7.31
N LYS A 541 -11.52 -11.82 -7.61
CA LYS A 541 -11.96 -12.71 -8.67
C LYS A 541 -13.36 -13.26 -8.37
N ASP A 542 -13.55 -13.75 -7.16
CA ASP A 542 -14.79 -14.39 -6.73
C ASP A 542 -15.94 -13.36 -6.65
N ILE A 543 -15.67 -12.17 -6.10
CA ILE A 543 -16.68 -11.12 -5.99
C ILE A 543 -17.05 -10.57 -7.37
N LYS A 544 -16.10 -10.34 -8.28
CA LYS A 544 -16.43 -9.90 -9.65
C LYS A 544 -17.27 -10.92 -10.40
N ALA A 545 -16.91 -12.20 -10.32
CA ALA A 545 -17.70 -13.28 -10.89
C ALA A 545 -19.10 -13.38 -10.26
N TYR A 546 -19.22 -13.18 -8.94
CA TYR A 546 -20.51 -13.11 -8.24
C TYR A 546 -21.38 -11.95 -8.77
N LEU A 547 -20.82 -10.75 -8.90
CA LEU A 547 -21.55 -9.60 -9.43
C LEU A 547 -22.00 -9.83 -10.88
N GLU A 548 -21.12 -10.34 -11.73
CA GLU A 548 -21.41 -10.62 -13.15
C GLU A 548 -22.50 -11.69 -13.33
N SER A 549 -22.41 -12.80 -12.60
CA SER A 549 -23.39 -13.90 -12.66
C SER A 549 -24.79 -13.49 -12.19
N HIS A 550 -24.90 -12.46 -11.34
CA HIS A 550 -26.18 -11.93 -10.85
C HIS A 550 -26.63 -10.65 -11.59
N GLY A 551 -25.93 -10.26 -12.66
CA GLY A 551 -26.26 -9.08 -13.46
C GLY A 551 -26.12 -7.75 -12.71
N LEU A 552 -25.25 -7.71 -11.68
CA LEU A 552 -24.90 -6.50 -10.94
C LEU A 552 -23.77 -5.77 -11.69
N ALA A 553 -24.12 -4.68 -12.36
CA ALA A 553 -23.12 -3.84 -13.03
C ALA A 553 -22.27 -3.10 -11.98
N TYR A 554 -20.96 -3.13 -12.15
CA TYR A 554 -20.02 -2.45 -11.28
C TYR A 554 -18.98 -1.64 -12.07
N ASN A 555 -18.42 -0.61 -11.43
CA ASN A 555 -17.27 0.14 -11.90
C ASN A 555 -16.14 0.05 -10.85
N ILE A 556 -14.89 0.01 -11.30
CA ILE A 556 -13.72 0.08 -10.41
C ILE A 556 -13.45 1.56 -10.12
N MET A 557 -13.72 1.99 -8.89
CA MET A 557 -13.47 3.35 -8.43
C MET A 557 -11.99 3.58 -8.12
N ILE A 558 -11.42 2.69 -7.31
CA ILE A 558 -10.03 2.72 -6.86
C ILE A 558 -9.41 1.39 -7.27
N LYS A 559 -8.38 1.47 -8.12
CA LYS A 559 -7.70 0.29 -8.69
C LYS A 559 -6.72 -0.36 -7.74
N ASP A 560 -6.11 0.43 -6.87
CA ASP A 560 -5.19 -0.02 -5.84
C ASP A 560 -5.26 0.97 -4.68
N ILE A 561 -5.79 0.51 -3.55
CA ILE A 561 -5.90 1.31 -2.33
C ILE A 561 -4.50 1.67 -1.79
N GLN A 562 -3.51 0.81 -1.95
CA GLN A 562 -2.17 1.03 -1.41
C GLN A 562 -1.50 2.27 -2.01
N VAL A 563 -1.75 2.57 -3.29
CA VAL A 563 -1.22 3.77 -3.95
C VAL A 563 -1.67 5.04 -3.22
N LEU A 564 -2.97 5.14 -2.88
CA LEU A 564 -3.50 6.30 -2.16
C LEU A 564 -2.99 6.39 -0.72
N LEU A 565 -2.77 5.23 -0.07
CA LEU A 565 -2.15 5.19 1.26
C LEU A 565 -0.70 5.66 1.25
N ASP A 566 0.06 5.29 0.21
CA ASP A 566 1.45 5.68 0.07
C ASP A 566 1.57 7.19 -0.18
N GLU A 567 0.71 7.75 -1.04
CA GLU A 567 0.59 9.19 -1.27
C GLU A 567 0.23 9.95 0.03
N GLU A 568 -0.75 9.45 0.79
CA GLU A 568 -1.15 10.03 2.07
C GLU A 568 0.01 10.05 3.07
N ARG A 569 0.71 8.92 3.23
CA ARG A 569 1.85 8.78 4.14
C ARG A 569 3.02 9.67 3.73
N GLU A 570 3.31 9.78 2.44
CA GLU A 570 4.35 10.67 1.93
C GLU A 570 4.02 12.14 2.23
N ALA A 571 2.78 12.55 1.99
CA ALA A 571 2.31 13.90 2.28
C ALA A 571 2.43 14.23 3.79
N MET A 572 2.00 13.31 4.66
CA MET A 572 2.15 13.46 6.11
C MET A 572 3.63 13.56 6.54
N ALA A 573 4.49 12.68 6.03
CA ALA A 573 5.91 12.68 6.36
C ALA A 573 6.61 13.97 5.92
N LYS A 574 6.26 14.48 4.74
CA LYS A 574 6.76 15.76 4.22
C LYS A 574 6.30 16.93 5.10
N SER A 575 5.03 16.94 5.50
CA SER A 575 4.48 17.98 6.39
C SER A 575 5.22 18.01 7.73
N ARG A 576 5.36 16.86 8.41
CA ARG A 576 6.04 16.79 9.71
C ARG A 576 7.49 17.26 9.66
N ARG A 577 8.21 17.01 8.56
CA ARG A 577 9.57 17.55 8.35
C ARG A 577 9.56 19.07 8.28
N LEU A 578 8.59 19.65 7.58
CA LEU A 578 8.44 21.10 7.46
C LEU A 578 8.04 21.74 8.78
N GLU A 579 7.10 21.16 9.53
CA GLU A 579 6.67 21.66 10.84
C GLU A 579 7.83 21.69 11.84
N ARG A 580 8.66 20.64 11.88
CA ARG A 580 9.87 20.62 12.71
C ARG A 580 10.85 21.74 12.37
N SER A 581 10.91 22.17 11.11
CA SER A 581 11.81 23.24 10.67
C SER A 581 11.24 24.65 10.87
N THR A 582 9.92 24.79 10.86
CA THR A 582 9.21 26.08 10.91
C THR A 582 8.61 26.38 12.29
N SER A 583 8.52 25.37 13.15
CA SER A 583 7.81 25.41 14.44
C SER A 583 6.35 25.85 14.33
N SER A 584 5.71 25.63 13.16
CA SER A 584 4.31 26.00 12.91
C SER A 584 3.48 24.78 12.53
N PHE A 585 2.28 24.67 13.10
CA PHE A 585 1.31 23.61 12.80
C PHE A 585 0.69 23.79 11.40
N SER A 586 0.61 22.72 10.62
CA SER A 586 0.11 22.68 9.24
C SER A 586 -1.34 22.24 9.17
N TYR A 587 -2.24 23.20 8.99
CA TYR A 587 -3.66 22.92 8.76
C TYR A 587 -3.99 22.33 7.37
N SER A 588 -2.98 21.94 6.60
CA SER A 588 -3.10 21.33 5.26
C SER A 588 -2.61 19.88 5.22
N SER A 589 -2.44 19.26 6.38
CA SER A 589 -2.02 17.86 6.52
C SER A 589 -2.87 17.10 7.52
N TYR A 590 -2.83 15.77 7.42
CA TYR A 590 -3.33 14.90 8.47
C TYR A 590 -2.29 14.74 9.59
N HIS A 591 -2.78 14.61 10.82
CA HIS A 591 -1.98 14.57 12.04
C HIS A 591 -2.31 13.34 12.87
N THR A 592 -1.37 12.86 13.67
CA THR A 592 -1.66 11.79 14.66
C THR A 592 -2.47 12.33 15.83
N LEU A 593 -3.01 11.42 16.65
CA LEU A 593 -3.69 11.77 17.89
C LEU A 593 -2.80 12.63 18.80
N GLU A 594 -1.53 12.26 18.97
CA GLU A 594 -0.59 12.96 19.83
C GLU A 594 -0.28 14.37 19.30
N GLU A 595 -0.17 14.52 17.97
CA GLU A 595 0.05 15.82 17.32
C GLU A 595 -1.16 16.73 17.52
N ILE A 596 -2.39 16.21 17.38
CA ILE A 596 -3.64 16.96 17.66
C ILE A 596 -3.73 17.34 19.14
N TYR A 597 -3.42 16.44 20.07
CA TYR A 597 -3.52 16.71 21.51
C TYR A 597 -2.48 17.74 21.96
N THR A 598 -1.26 17.65 21.43
CA THR A 598 -0.21 18.66 21.64
C THR A 598 -0.62 20.01 21.06
N TRP A 599 -1.25 20.01 19.89
CA TRP A 599 -1.79 21.21 19.28
C TRP A 599 -2.91 21.83 20.13
N ILE A 600 -3.84 21.03 20.68
CA ILE A 600 -4.89 21.50 21.61
C ILE A 600 -4.27 22.25 22.80
N ASP A 601 -3.24 21.67 23.43
CA ASP A 601 -2.56 22.30 24.59
C ASP A 601 -1.90 23.63 24.22
N THR A 602 -1.24 23.68 23.08
CA THR A 602 -0.59 24.90 22.56
C THR A 602 -1.65 25.96 22.23
N PHE A 603 -2.70 25.57 21.51
CA PHE A 603 -3.78 26.45 21.06
C PHE A 603 -4.54 27.08 22.22
N VAL A 604 -4.81 26.31 23.28
CA VAL A 604 -5.44 26.82 24.51
C VAL A 604 -4.52 27.78 25.27
N THR A 605 -3.21 27.51 25.28
CA THR A 605 -2.23 28.41 25.91
C THR A 605 -2.16 29.75 25.16
N GLU A 606 -2.16 29.72 23.83
CA GLU A 606 -2.10 30.90 22.97
C GLU A 606 -3.38 31.75 23.00
N HIS A 607 -4.53 31.13 23.28
CA HIS A 607 -5.85 31.77 23.22
C HIS A 607 -6.67 31.59 24.51
N SER A 608 -5.98 31.65 25.65
CA SER A 608 -6.58 31.39 26.98
C SER A 608 -7.64 32.39 27.41
N ASP A 609 -7.78 33.52 26.70
CA ASP A 609 -8.82 34.52 26.91
C ASP A 609 -10.20 34.08 26.42
N VAL A 610 -10.26 33.19 25.42
CA VAL A 610 -11.51 32.73 24.82
C VAL A 610 -11.62 31.21 24.69
N VAL A 611 -10.52 30.46 24.81
CA VAL A 611 -10.50 28.99 24.66
C VAL A 611 -10.06 28.31 25.95
N SER A 612 -10.74 27.24 26.30
CA SER A 612 -10.36 26.33 27.40
C SER A 612 -10.48 24.88 26.96
N LYS A 613 -9.70 23.99 27.59
CA LYS A 613 -9.75 22.54 27.37
C LYS A 613 -10.55 21.86 28.47
N LEU A 614 -11.51 21.03 28.10
CA LEU A 614 -12.27 20.17 29.01
C LEU A 614 -11.93 18.72 28.73
N GLN A 615 -11.83 17.91 29.78
CA GLN A 615 -11.81 16.45 29.65
C GLN A 615 -13.16 15.93 30.14
N ILE A 616 -13.92 15.30 29.23
CA ILE A 616 -15.30 14.86 29.52
C ILE A 616 -15.37 13.37 29.91
N GLY A 617 -14.30 12.61 29.67
CA GLY A 617 -14.25 11.19 29.99
C GLY A 617 -12.95 10.54 29.54
N HIS A 618 -12.97 9.21 29.47
CA HIS A 618 -11.91 8.39 28.92
C HIS A 618 -12.49 7.39 27.92
N SER A 619 -11.74 7.07 26.87
CA SER A 619 -12.08 6.00 25.92
C SER A 619 -11.90 4.61 26.52
N PHE A 620 -12.25 3.56 25.76
CA PHE A 620 -12.09 2.17 26.21
C PHE A 620 -10.65 1.80 26.57
N GLU A 621 -9.66 2.25 25.79
CA GLU A 621 -8.23 2.07 26.06
C GLU A 621 -7.65 3.19 26.96
N ASN A 622 -8.53 3.91 27.68
CA ASN A 622 -8.19 4.90 28.71
C ASN A 622 -7.45 6.15 28.20
N ARG A 623 -7.76 6.62 26.99
CA ARG A 623 -7.30 7.93 26.49
C ARG A 623 -8.28 9.02 26.88
N SER A 624 -7.77 10.20 27.26
CA SER A 624 -8.64 11.34 27.58
C SER A 624 -9.49 11.73 26.36
N ILE A 625 -10.77 11.97 26.59
CA ILE A 625 -11.70 12.54 25.61
C ILE A 625 -11.74 14.06 25.84
N LEU A 626 -11.24 14.82 24.88
CA LEU A 626 -10.95 16.25 25.02
C LEU A 626 -11.90 17.11 24.18
N VAL A 627 -12.41 18.18 24.79
CA VAL A 627 -13.32 19.15 24.17
C VAL A 627 -12.73 20.56 24.32
N LEU A 628 -12.69 21.31 23.23
CA LEU A 628 -12.41 22.75 23.27
C LEU A 628 -13.69 23.51 23.58
N LYS A 629 -13.67 24.35 24.63
CA LYS A 629 -14.73 25.30 24.93
C LYS A 629 -14.29 26.69 24.48
N PHE A 630 -15.06 27.29 23.57
CA PHE A 630 -14.95 28.70 23.18
C PHE A 630 -16.02 29.49 23.91
N SER A 631 -15.62 30.51 24.68
CA SER A 631 -16.55 31.26 25.54
C SER A 631 -16.00 32.63 25.89
N THR A 632 -16.90 33.60 26.01
CA THR A 632 -16.60 34.97 26.51
C THR A 632 -17.09 35.16 27.95
N GLY A 633 -17.32 34.07 28.69
CA GLY A 633 -17.69 34.07 30.11
C GLY A 633 -19.10 33.56 30.40
N GLY A 634 -19.67 34.00 31.53
CA GLY A 634 -20.97 33.52 32.00
C GLY A 634 -20.96 32.08 32.54
N SER A 635 -22.12 31.60 32.98
CA SER A 635 -22.31 30.23 33.48
C SER A 635 -23.47 29.58 32.74
N ARG A 636 -23.23 28.38 32.18
CA ARG A 636 -24.23 27.58 31.44
C ARG A 636 -25.00 28.38 30.38
N ARG A 637 -24.29 29.18 29.58
CA ARG A 637 -24.88 29.89 28.44
C ARG A 637 -25.49 28.89 27.44
N PRO A 638 -26.46 29.31 26.61
CA PRO A 638 -26.88 28.51 25.47
C PRO A 638 -25.66 28.08 24.66
N ALA A 639 -25.59 26.83 24.23
CA ALA A 639 -24.37 26.28 23.65
C ALA A 639 -24.59 25.56 22.32
N ILE A 640 -23.54 25.51 21.52
CA ILE A 640 -23.46 24.75 20.26
C ILE A 640 -22.44 23.64 20.46
N TRP A 641 -22.84 22.40 20.24
CA TRP A 641 -21.95 21.24 20.25
C TRP A 641 -21.55 20.87 18.81
N ILE A 642 -20.26 20.66 18.58
CA ILE A 642 -19.71 20.21 17.31
C ILE A 642 -18.77 19.04 17.60
N ASP A 643 -18.97 17.91 16.94
CA ASP A 643 -18.08 16.75 17.04
C ASP A 643 -17.62 16.25 15.67
N SER A 644 -16.45 15.61 15.66
CA SER A 644 -15.91 14.95 14.48
C SER A 644 -15.15 13.68 14.84
N GLY A 645 -15.02 12.80 13.86
CA GLY A 645 -14.14 11.64 13.99
C GLY A 645 -14.71 10.52 14.86
N ILE A 646 -16.03 10.49 15.08
CA ILE A 646 -16.70 9.35 15.74
C ILE A 646 -16.45 8.03 14.99
N HIS A 647 -16.27 8.08 13.66
CA HIS A 647 -15.65 7.00 12.90
C HIS A 647 -14.19 7.33 12.58
N SER A 648 -13.29 6.45 12.96
CA SER A 648 -11.86 6.75 12.95
C SER A 648 -11.22 6.89 11.57
N ARG A 649 -11.75 6.21 10.55
CA ARG A 649 -11.21 6.24 9.17
C ARG A 649 -11.48 7.55 8.42
N GLU A 650 -12.38 8.38 8.95
CA GLU A 650 -12.89 9.61 8.32
C GLU A 650 -11.94 10.80 8.62
N TRP A 651 -10.66 10.69 8.23
CA TRP A 651 -9.61 11.63 8.64
C TRP A 651 -9.85 13.10 8.28
N ILE A 652 -10.59 13.37 7.20
CA ILE A 652 -10.94 14.74 6.79
C ILE A 652 -11.73 15.50 7.85
N THR A 653 -12.52 14.80 8.68
CA THR A 653 -13.38 15.42 9.70
C THR A 653 -12.53 16.00 10.83
N HIS A 654 -11.58 15.23 11.34
CA HIS A 654 -10.59 15.65 12.34
C HIS A 654 -9.81 16.88 11.87
N ALA A 655 -9.27 16.82 10.64
CA ALA A 655 -8.49 17.91 10.05
C ALA A 655 -9.34 19.18 9.84
N THR A 656 -10.59 19.02 9.39
CA THR A 656 -11.56 20.11 9.25
C THR A 656 -11.86 20.77 10.60
N SER A 657 -12.08 19.99 11.66
CA SER A 657 -12.36 20.50 13.00
C SER A 657 -11.18 21.26 13.62
N VAL A 658 -9.93 20.79 13.42
CA VAL A 658 -8.72 21.54 13.83
C VAL A 658 -8.65 22.90 13.11
N TRP A 659 -9.00 22.94 11.82
CA TRP A 659 -9.06 24.20 11.07
C TRP A 659 -10.20 25.10 11.54
N ILE A 660 -11.39 24.55 11.82
CA ILE A 660 -12.55 25.30 12.34
C ILE A 660 -12.22 25.94 13.70
N ALA A 661 -11.56 25.22 14.60
CA ALA A 661 -11.12 25.75 15.89
C ALA A 661 -10.27 27.03 15.72
N LYS A 662 -9.28 26.97 14.83
CA LYS A 662 -8.46 28.14 14.47
C LYS A 662 -9.33 29.25 13.86
N LYS A 663 -10.27 28.89 12.99
CA LYS A 663 -11.13 29.84 12.29
C LYS A 663 -11.99 30.64 13.26
N ILE A 664 -12.62 29.98 14.25
CA ILE A 664 -13.44 30.61 15.29
C ILE A 664 -12.65 31.73 15.99
N VAL A 665 -11.45 31.42 16.49
CA VAL A 665 -10.60 32.42 17.18
C VAL A 665 -10.16 33.53 16.23
N SER A 666 -9.78 33.18 15.00
CA SER A 666 -9.26 34.16 14.03
C SER A 666 -10.31 35.19 13.58
N GLU A 667 -11.60 34.81 13.64
CA GLU A 667 -12.74 35.62 13.23
C GLU A 667 -13.45 36.30 14.41
N TYR A 668 -13.21 35.86 15.65
CA TYR A 668 -13.72 36.55 16.82
C TYR A 668 -13.19 38.00 16.85
N SER A 669 -14.09 38.96 17.08
CA SER A 669 -13.86 40.41 16.96
C SER A 669 -13.59 40.93 15.53
N LYS A 670 -13.80 40.11 14.49
CA LYS A 670 -13.68 40.52 13.06
C LYS A 670 -14.94 40.21 12.26
N ASP A 671 -15.39 38.96 12.27
CA ASP A 671 -16.66 38.56 11.68
C ASP A 671 -17.79 38.85 12.69
N ARG A 672 -18.78 39.61 12.24
CA ARG A 672 -19.90 40.03 13.09
C ARG A 672 -20.66 38.82 13.63
N ILE A 673 -20.96 37.84 12.78
CA ILE A 673 -21.79 36.68 13.16
C ILE A 673 -21.05 35.82 14.19
N VAL A 674 -19.78 35.49 13.95
CA VAL A 674 -18.97 34.73 14.93
C VAL A 674 -18.86 35.47 16.26
N THR A 675 -18.68 36.80 16.21
CA THR A 675 -18.58 37.63 17.41
C THR A 675 -19.90 37.66 18.18
N ASP A 676 -21.03 37.85 17.50
CA ASP A 676 -22.36 37.86 18.11
C ASP A 676 -22.71 36.48 18.71
N VAL A 677 -22.34 35.39 18.03
CA VAL A 677 -22.48 34.02 18.54
C VAL A 677 -21.67 33.83 19.82
N LEU A 678 -20.36 34.12 19.82
CA LEU A 678 -19.51 33.92 21.01
C LEU A 678 -19.84 34.85 22.18
N ASN A 679 -20.45 36.00 21.92
CA ASN A 679 -20.94 36.90 22.97
C ASN A 679 -22.20 36.37 23.67
N ALA A 680 -23.05 35.64 22.94
CA ALA A 680 -24.32 35.12 23.46
C ALA A 680 -24.28 33.64 23.86
N MET A 681 -23.40 32.85 23.25
CA MET A 681 -23.38 31.40 23.30
C MET A 681 -21.97 30.84 23.54
N ASP A 682 -21.90 29.64 24.12
CA ASP A 682 -20.66 28.85 24.18
C ASP A 682 -20.58 27.90 22.97
N ILE A 683 -19.39 27.64 22.45
CA ILE A 683 -19.16 26.57 21.44
C ILE A 683 -18.30 25.49 22.08
N PHE A 684 -18.76 24.24 22.01
CA PHE A 684 -18.01 23.05 22.40
C PHE A 684 -17.61 22.27 21.14
N LEU A 685 -16.32 22.05 20.95
CA LEU A 685 -15.78 21.33 19.80
C LEU A 685 -14.96 20.12 20.24
N GLU A 686 -15.48 18.93 19.95
CA GLU A 686 -14.80 17.64 20.13
C GLU A 686 -14.14 17.22 18.81
N ILE A 687 -12.81 17.34 18.72
CA ILE A 687 -12.08 17.08 17.48
C ILE A 687 -11.94 15.57 17.19
N VAL A 688 -11.78 14.76 18.24
CA VAL A 688 -11.52 13.32 18.12
C VAL A 688 -12.46 12.54 19.04
N SER A 689 -13.68 12.26 18.59
CA SER A 689 -14.67 11.51 19.39
C SER A 689 -14.34 10.03 19.56
N ASN A 690 -13.47 9.45 18.71
CA ASN A 690 -13.02 8.06 18.80
C ASN A 690 -11.48 7.98 18.84
N PRO A 691 -10.83 8.36 19.95
CA PRO A 691 -9.37 8.46 20.02
C PRO A 691 -8.68 7.10 19.87
N ASP A 692 -9.30 6.00 20.32
CA ASP A 692 -8.73 4.66 20.22
C ASP A 692 -8.74 4.16 18.77
N GLY A 693 -9.89 4.29 18.10
CA GLY A 693 -10.01 3.98 16.69
C GLY A 693 -9.06 4.83 15.87
N PHE A 694 -8.97 6.13 16.15
CA PHE A 694 -8.11 7.05 15.42
C PHE A 694 -6.63 6.67 15.56
N ALA A 695 -6.14 6.41 16.77
CA ALA A 695 -4.78 5.90 16.99
C ALA A 695 -4.54 4.56 16.26
N TYR A 696 -5.54 3.68 16.20
CA TYR A 696 -5.45 2.41 15.48
C TYR A 696 -5.36 2.58 13.96
N THR A 697 -5.98 3.63 13.39
CA THR A 697 -5.85 3.92 11.95
C THR A 697 -4.45 4.38 11.54
N HIS A 698 -3.72 5.05 12.43
CA HIS A 698 -2.33 5.44 12.18
C HIS A 698 -1.33 4.30 12.36
N SER A 699 -1.60 3.40 13.32
CA SER A 699 -0.64 2.37 13.72
C SER A 699 -0.82 1.03 12.99
N MET A 700 -2.06 0.63 12.70
CA MET A 700 -2.38 -0.76 12.34
C MET A 700 -3.25 -0.89 11.08
N ASN A 701 -4.44 -0.28 11.07
CA ASN A 701 -5.42 -0.44 9.98
C ASN A 701 -6.10 0.89 9.65
N ARG A 702 -5.65 1.52 8.56
CA ARG A 702 -6.15 2.83 8.09
C ARG A 702 -7.66 2.89 7.84
N LEU A 703 -8.29 1.76 7.52
CA LEU A 703 -9.71 1.67 7.19
C LEU A 703 -10.59 1.26 8.38
N TRP A 704 -10.04 1.23 9.61
CA TRP A 704 -10.80 0.94 10.81
C TRP A 704 -11.83 2.03 11.11
N ARG A 705 -13.09 1.64 11.31
CA ARG A 705 -14.22 2.55 11.55
C ARG A 705 -14.60 2.68 13.03
N LYS A 706 -14.71 1.53 13.72
CA LYS A 706 -15.31 1.37 15.06
C LYS A 706 -14.39 1.87 16.19
N ASN A 707 -14.86 1.84 17.43
CA ASN A 707 -13.95 1.97 18.57
C ASN A 707 -13.11 0.68 18.80
N LYS A 708 -12.42 0.58 19.93
CA LYS A 708 -11.54 -0.55 20.27
C LYS A 708 -12.05 -1.41 21.42
N SER A 709 -13.33 -1.34 21.75
CA SER A 709 -13.91 -2.12 22.85
C SER A 709 -13.79 -3.63 22.62
N THR A 710 -13.48 -4.35 23.70
CA THR A 710 -13.36 -5.82 23.69
C THR A 710 -14.30 -6.44 24.71
N ARG A 711 -14.75 -7.67 24.45
CA ARG A 711 -15.66 -8.41 25.34
C ARG A 711 -15.23 -9.85 25.51
N PRO A 712 -15.29 -10.42 26.74
CA PRO A 712 -15.04 -11.83 26.96
C PRO A 712 -15.92 -12.70 26.05
N GLY A 713 -15.33 -13.70 25.40
CA GLY A 713 -16.04 -14.63 24.52
C GLY A 713 -16.35 -14.11 23.11
N ILE A 714 -16.04 -12.85 22.77
CA ILE A 714 -16.23 -12.27 21.44
C ILE A 714 -14.86 -12.01 20.81
N PHE A 715 -14.59 -12.61 19.65
CA PHE A 715 -13.30 -12.45 18.97
C PHE A 715 -13.17 -11.13 18.17
N CYS A 716 -14.30 -10.54 17.78
CA CYS A 716 -14.37 -9.27 17.06
C CYS A 716 -14.27 -8.08 18.01
N ILE A 717 -13.68 -7.00 17.51
CA ILE A 717 -13.35 -5.81 18.30
C ILE A 717 -14.21 -4.64 17.84
N GLY A 718 -14.69 -3.86 18.80
CA GLY A 718 -15.30 -2.55 18.58
C GLY A 718 -16.78 -2.55 18.25
N VAL A 719 -17.41 -1.43 18.57
CA VAL A 719 -18.80 -1.05 18.30
C VAL A 719 -18.80 0.15 17.35
N ASP A 720 -19.79 0.21 16.45
CA ASP A 720 -20.05 1.43 15.69
C ASP A 720 -20.63 2.47 16.65
N LEU A 721 -19.82 3.48 16.99
CA LEU A 721 -20.20 4.53 17.93
C LEU A 721 -21.43 5.32 17.45
N ASN A 722 -21.65 5.43 16.13
CA ASN A 722 -22.85 6.04 15.56
C ASN A 722 -23.96 5.01 15.31
N ARG A 723 -23.98 3.91 16.07
CA ARG A 723 -25.13 2.99 16.23
C ARG A 723 -25.46 2.72 17.70
N ASN A 724 -24.71 3.33 18.61
CA ASN A 724 -24.77 3.04 20.04
C ASN A 724 -25.68 4.01 20.82
N TRP A 725 -26.32 4.98 20.18
CA TRP A 725 -27.15 5.97 20.86
C TRP A 725 -28.56 5.43 21.17
N LYS A 726 -29.22 6.01 22.18
CA LYS A 726 -30.50 5.50 22.71
C LYS A 726 -31.67 5.59 21.70
N SER A 727 -31.70 6.59 20.82
CA SER A 727 -32.81 6.78 19.88
C SER A 727 -32.83 5.69 18.81
N GLY A 728 -33.93 4.91 18.77
CA GLY A 728 -34.10 3.79 17.85
C GLY A 728 -33.14 2.60 18.04
N PHE A 729 -32.35 2.55 19.13
CA PHE A 729 -31.27 1.56 19.34
C PHE A 729 -31.65 0.12 18.94
N GLY A 730 -30.78 -0.55 18.17
CA GLY A 730 -30.98 -1.92 17.71
C GLY A 730 -32.02 -2.09 16.59
N GLY A 731 -32.54 -0.99 16.06
CA GLY A 731 -33.47 -0.97 14.92
C GLY A 731 -32.79 -1.17 13.55
N ASN A 732 -33.54 -0.86 12.51
CA ASN A 732 -33.09 -0.99 11.12
C ASN A 732 -31.88 -0.10 10.82
N GLY A 733 -30.96 -0.62 10.01
CA GLY A 733 -29.71 0.06 9.65
C GLY A 733 -28.58 -0.08 10.66
N SER A 734 -28.77 -0.92 11.68
CA SER A 734 -27.74 -1.41 12.58
C SER A 734 -27.64 -2.94 12.52
N ASN A 735 -26.60 -3.53 13.11
CA ASN A 735 -26.39 -4.97 13.11
C ASN A 735 -26.08 -5.48 14.53
N ASN A 736 -26.57 -6.67 14.89
CA ASN A 736 -26.33 -7.29 16.19
C ASN A 736 -25.10 -8.21 16.22
N ASN A 737 -24.49 -8.48 15.06
CA ASN A 737 -23.26 -9.25 14.93
C ASN A 737 -22.06 -8.41 15.36
N PRO A 738 -21.30 -8.82 16.39
CA PRO A 738 -20.13 -8.07 16.87
C PRO A 738 -19.02 -7.84 15.83
N CYS A 739 -19.01 -8.66 14.77
CA CYS A 739 -18.06 -8.55 13.67
C CYS A 739 -18.50 -7.60 12.57
N SER A 740 -19.74 -7.12 12.58
CA SER A 740 -20.19 -6.13 11.61
C SER A 740 -19.51 -4.77 11.86
N GLU A 741 -19.31 -4.02 10.78
CA GLU A 741 -18.90 -2.62 10.81
C GLU A 741 -20.01 -1.71 11.35
N THR A 742 -21.26 -2.15 11.34
CA THR A 742 -22.45 -1.44 11.84
C THR A 742 -22.97 -2.05 13.15
N TYR A 743 -22.11 -2.75 13.90
CA TYR A 743 -22.48 -3.36 15.18
C TYR A 743 -22.93 -2.32 16.21
N HIS A 744 -24.17 -2.40 16.70
CA HIS A 744 -24.74 -1.40 17.62
C HIS A 744 -24.26 -1.50 19.07
N GLY A 745 -23.63 -2.61 19.45
CA GLY A 745 -23.27 -2.87 20.86
C GLY A 745 -24.35 -3.64 21.63
N PRO A 746 -24.17 -3.88 22.94
CA PRO A 746 -25.02 -4.73 23.76
C PRO A 746 -26.26 -4.00 24.29
N SER A 747 -26.18 -2.69 24.43
CA SER A 747 -27.15 -1.78 25.04
C SER A 747 -26.84 -0.37 24.55
N PRO A 748 -27.82 0.55 24.58
CA PRO A 748 -27.55 1.94 24.26
C PRO A 748 -26.52 2.53 25.24
N GLN A 749 -25.63 3.36 24.72
CA GLN A 749 -24.60 4.10 25.46
C GLN A 749 -23.64 3.17 26.22
N SER A 750 -23.42 1.97 25.69
CA SER A 750 -22.46 1.01 26.27
C SER A 750 -21.02 1.43 26.11
N GLU A 751 -20.71 2.23 25.09
CA GLU A 751 -19.36 2.63 24.78
C GLU A 751 -19.00 3.89 25.57
N PRO A 752 -17.85 3.90 26.29
CA PRO A 752 -17.48 5.00 27.18
C PRO A 752 -17.31 6.33 26.44
N GLU A 753 -16.95 6.28 25.15
CA GLU A 753 -16.88 7.46 24.29
C GLU A 753 -18.26 8.13 24.13
N VAL A 754 -19.29 7.35 23.83
CA VAL A 754 -20.67 7.85 23.68
C VAL A 754 -21.26 8.27 25.02
N ALA A 755 -21.02 7.49 26.08
CA ALA A 755 -21.48 7.82 27.42
C ALA A 755 -20.95 9.18 27.91
N ALA A 756 -19.66 9.47 27.66
CA ALA A 756 -19.05 10.74 28.07
C ALA A 756 -19.73 11.97 27.42
N VAL A 757 -20.07 11.89 26.14
CA VAL A 757 -20.76 12.97 25.42
C VAL A 757 -22.20 13.14 25.94
N VAL A 758 -22.91 12.03 26.14
CA VAL A 758 -24.27 12.04 26.72
C VAL A 758 -24.26 12.70 28.10
N ASP A 759 -23.39 12.25 29.00
CA ASP A 759 -23.29 12.78 30.36
C ASP A 759 -22.94 14.27 30.35
N PHE A 760 -22.03 14.69 29.47
CA PHE A 760 -21.66 16.10 29.32
C PHE A 760 -22.83 16.96 28.85
N ILE A 761 -23.49 16.60 27.75
CA ILE A 761 -24.60 17.37 27.17
C ILE A 761 -25.78 17.45 28.14
N MET A 762 -26.15 16.32 28.75
CA MET A 762 -27.27 16.26 29.69
C MET A 762 -26.97 17.02 30.99
N SER A 763 -25.73 16.99 31.50
CA SER A 763 -25.34 17.75 32.68
C SER A 763 -25.23 19.26 32.41
N HIS A 764 -24.84 19.65 31.20
CA HIS A 764 -24.85 21.05 30.75
C HIS A 764 -26.30 21.59 30.70
N GLY A 765 -27.20 20.86 30.03
CA GLY A 765 -28.65 21.10 30.02
C GLY A 765 -29.12 22.29 29.16
N ASN A 766 -28.20 23.01 28.51
CA ASN A 766 -28.52 24.20 27.71
C ASN A 766 -27.86 24.20 26.32
N VAL A 767 -27.71 23.02 25.70
CA VAL A 767 -27.22 22.89 24.31
C VAL A 767 -28.38 23.12 23.34
N LYS A 768 -28.19 24.00 22.34
CA LYS A 768 -29.22 24.44 21.39
C LYS A 768 -29.03 23.90 19.97
N ALA A 769 -27.79 23.60 19.60
CA ALA A 769 -27.47 22.97 18.34
C ALA A 769 -26.42 21.88 18.55
N LEU A 770 -26.53 20.80 17.77
CA LEU A 770 -25.56 19.72 17.70
C LEU A 770 -25.20 19.44 16.24
N ILE A 771 -23.92 19.47 15.92
CA ILE A 771 -23.39 19.23 14.56
C ILE A 771 -22.38 18.09 14.63
N SER A 772 -22.71 16.94 14.06
CA SER A 772 -21.80 15.78 13.99
C SER A 772 -21.25 15.61 12.58
N ILE A 773 -19.92 15.60 12.44
CA ILE A 773 -19.23 15.69 11.15
C ILE A 773 -18.62 14.34 10.75
N HIS A 774 -19.06 13.82 9.60
CA HIS A 774 -18.63 12.57 8.96
C HIS A 774 -18.02 12.79 7.57
N SER A 775 -17.50 11.73 6.98
CA SER A 775 -17.22 11.63 5.54
C SER A 775 -17.45 10.20 5.07
N TYR A 776 -17.78 9.94 3.81
CA TYR A 776 -17.86 10.85 2.67
C TYR A 776 -19.24 10.71 2.03
N SER A 777 -19.72 11.75 1.35
CA SER A 777 -20.80 11.68 0.33
C SER A 777 -21.30 13.06 -0.11
N GLN A 778 -20.83 14.16 0.48
CA GLN A 778 -21.33 15.51 0.24
C GLN A 778 -22.83 15.65 0.59
N MET A 779 -23.16 15.45 1.86
CA MET A 779 -24.53 15.56 2.37
C MET A 779 -24.61 16.44 3.62
N LEU A 780 -25.69 17.22 3.77
CA LEU A 780 -26.06 17.88 5.02
C LEU A 780 -27.45 17.39 5.44
N MET A 781 -27.52 16.65 6.53
CA MET A 781 -28.72 15.93 6.92
C MET A 781 -29.20 16.32 8.31
N TYR A 782 -30.48 16.10 8.57
CA TYR A 782 -31.12 16.29 9.87
C TYR A 782 -31.99 15.06 10.23
N PRO A 783 -32.47 14.93 11.48
CA PRO A 783 -33.31 13.81 11.89
C PRO A 783 -34.63 13.67 11.09
N TYR A 784 -35.24 12.50 11.04
CA TYR A 784 -34.78 11.25 11.64
C TYR A 784 -33.97 10.38 10.68
N GLY A 785 -33.05 9.59 11.24
CA GLY A 785 -32.41 8.45 10.58
C GLY A 785 -33.13 7.13 10.83
N HIS A 786 -33.61 6.90 12.06
CA HIS A 786 -34.25 5.63 12.43
C HIS A 786 -35.70 5.49 11.94
N SER A 787 -36.31 6.60 11.50
CA SER A 787 -37.71 6.67 11.06
C SER A 787 -37.84 7.42 9.73
N LEU A 788 -38.82 7.02 8.92
CA LEU A 788 -39.25 7.76 7.73
C LEU A 788 -40.25 8.87 8.08
N GLU A 789 -40.77 8.88 9.30
CA GLU A 789 -41.64 9.95 9.77
C GLU A 789 -40.86 11.27 9.89
N PRO A 790 -41.44 12.39 9.42
CA PRO A 790 -40.82 13.70 9.50
C PRO A 790 -40.73 14.18 10.96
N VAL A 791 -39.68 14.94 11.27
CA VAL A 791 -39.57 15.68 12.53
C VAL A 791 -40.61 16.81 12.59
N SER A 792 -41.03 17.17 13.81
CA SER A 792 -42.10 18.17 14.02
C SER A 792 -41.80 19.55 13.41
N ASN A 793 -40.53 19.95 13.38
CA ASN A 793 -40.04 21.21 12.80
C ASN A 793 -39.29 20.99 11.48
N GLN A 794 -39.70 20.00 10.68
CA GLN A 794 -39.02 19.64 9.43
C GLN A 794 -38.88 20.82 8.45
N GLU A 795 -39.91 21.65 8.30
CA GLU A 795 -39.88 22.79 7.38
C GLU A 795 -38.72 23.74 7.70
N GLU A 796 -38.54 24.08 8.98
CA GLU A 796 -37.45 24.92 9.45
C GLU A 796 -36.08 24.27 9.22
N LEU A 797 -35.92 22.99 9.56
CA LEU A 797 -34.65 22.28 9.37
C LEU A 797 -34.31 22.10 7.88
N TYR A 798 -35.31 21.89 7.02
CA TYR A 798 -35.13 21.80 5.58
C TYR A 798 -34.66 23.13 4.99
N HIS A 799 -35.29 24.24 5.36
CA HIS A 799 -34.89 25.57 4.92
C HIS A 799 -33.50 25.95 5.43
N LEU A 800 -33.20 25.67 6.70
CA LEU A 800 -31.88 25.92 7.26
C LEU A 800 -30.79 25.07 6.58
N ALA A 801 -31.05 23.79 6.32
CA ALA A 801 -30.12 22.94 5.59
C ALA A 801 -29.89 23.43 4.16
N LYS A 802 -30.94 23.91 3.48
CA LYS A 802 -30.85 24.51 2.15
C LYS A 802 -29.96 25.74 2.15
N ASP A 803 -30.18 26.66 3.10
CA ASP A 803 -29.41 27.91 3.19
C ASP A 803 -27.94 27.62 3.53
N ALA A 804 -27.69 26.65 4.43
CA ALA A 804 -26.35 26.22 4.78
C ALA A 804 -25.61 25.56 3.59
N VAL A 805 -26.29 24.72 2.80
CA VAL A 805 -25.72 24.12 1.58
C VAL A 805 -25.47 25.18 0.50
N GLN A 806 -26.36 26.16 0.36
CA GLN A 806 -26.17 27.27 -0.56
C GLN A 806 -24.91 28.08 -0.19
N ALA A 807 -24.73 28.41 1.10
CA ALA A 807 -23.55 29.11 1.59
C ALA A 807 -22.26 28.29 1.39
N LEU A 808 -22.32 26.97 1.54
CA LEU A 808 -21.20 26.06 1.23
C LEU A 808 -20.85 26.08 -0.26
N TYR A 809 -21.86 25.96 -1.12
CA TYR A 809 -21.72 25.95 -2.57
C TYR A 809 -21.04 27.22 -3.09
N GLU A 810 -21.34 28.38 -2.53
CA GLU A 810 -20.79 29.67 -2.95
C GLU A 810 -19.26 29.80 -2.79
N VAL A 811 -18.62 28.94 -1.99
CA VAL A 811 -17.17 28.99 -1.78
C VAL A 811 -16.40 28.37 -2.95
N HIS A 812 -16.74 27.13 -3.31
CA HIS A 812 -15.99 26.33 -4.29
C HIS A 812 -16.84 25.68 -5.39
N GLY A 813 -18.17 25.89 -5.38
CA GLY A 813 -19.10 25.29 -6.33
C GLY A 813 -19.36 23.80 -6.12
N ILE A 814 -19.14 23.28 -4.90
CA ILE A 814 -19.38 21.87 -4.58
C ILE A 814 -20.83 21.65 -4.17
N GLU A 815 -21.51 20.77 -4.90
CA GLU A 815 -22.91 20.43 -4.64
C GLU A 815 -23.02 19.43 -3.47
N TYR A 816 -23.83 19.80 -2.47
CA TYR A 816 -24.24 18.92 -1.39
C TYR A 816 -25.74 18.63 -1.53
N ILE A 817 -26.15 17.40 -1.23
CA ILE A 817 -27.56 17.07 -1.07
C ILE A 817 -27.98 17.25 0.40
N TYR A 818 -29.25 17.56 0.64
CA TYR A 818 -29.75 17.78 2.00
C TYR A 818 -31.17 17.27 2.20
N GLY A 819 -31.51 16.92 3.43
CA GLY A 819 -32.80 16.33 3.81
C GLY A 819 -32.72 15.52 5.10
N SER A 820 -33.79 14.77 5.42
CA SER A 820 -33.73 13.85 6.55
C SER A 820 -32.78 12.69 6.27
N ILE A 821 -32.11 12.15 7.30
CA ILE A 821 -31.12 11.07 7.13
C ILE A 821 -31.73 9.84 6.46
N SER A 822 -32.91 9.42 6.91
CA SER A 822 -33.59 8.22 6.39
C SER A 822 -33.94 8.32 4.91
N THR A 823 -34.25 9.54 4.43
CA THR A 823 -34.63 9.79 3.03
C THR A 823 -33.46 10.18 2.14
N THR A 824 -32.38 10.73 2.68
CA THR A 824 -31.22 11.21 1.92
C THR A 824 -30.17 10.11 1.76
N LEU A 825 -29.89 9.39 2.85
CA LEU A 825 -28.84 8.38 2.93
C LEU A 825 -29.44 6.97 3.01
N TYR A 826 -29.88 6.54 4.19
CA TYR A 826 -30.63 5.31 4.45
C TYR A 826 -31.17 5.29 5.88
N VAL A 827 -32.11 4.39 6.17
CA VAL A 827 -32.63 4.18 7.53
C VAL A 827 -31.51 3.68 8.42
N ALA A 828 -31.15 4.44 9.44
CA ALA A 828 -30.05 4.16 10.36
C ALA A 828 -30.49 4.42 11.81
N SER A 829 -30.42 3.38 12.64
CA SER A 829 -30.85 3.46 14.04
C SER A 829 -29.70 3.70 15.03
N GLY A 830 -29.97 4.34 16.16
CA GLY A 830 -29.00 4.52 17.22
C GLY A 830 -27.93 5.56 16.90
N ILE A 831 -28.29 6.63 16.19
CA ILE A 831 -27.37 7.66 15.70
C ILE A 831 -27.36 8.92 16.57
N THR A 832 -26.26 9.68 16.55
CA THR A 832 -26.01 10.86 17.40
C THR A 832 -27.12 11.91 17.28
N VAL A 833 -27.47 12.30 16.06
CA VAL A 833 -28.38 13.45 15.82
C VAL A 833 -29.84 13.13 16.14
N ASP A 834 -30.26 11.88 15.98
CA ASP A 834 -31.60 11.44 16.39
C ASP A 834 -31.75 11.52 17.92
N TRP A 835 -30.73 11.04 18.64
CA TRP A 835 -30.71 11.16 20.10
C TRP A 835 -30.67 12.61 20.58
N ALA A 836 -29.87 13.46 19.92
CA ALA A 836 -29.77 14.88 20.27
C ALA A 836 -31.14 15.58 20.12
N TYR A 837 -31.82 15.33 19.01
CA TYR A 837 -33.15 15.87 18.74
C TYR A 837 -34.20 15.36 19.73
N ASP A 838 -34.23 14.05 19.99
CA ASP A 838 -35.14 13.45 20.98
C ASP A 838 -34.86 13.93 22.42
N SER A 839 -33.64 14.40 22.68
CA SER A 839 -33.23 15.00 23.96
C SER A 839 -33.51 16.50 24.05
N GLY A 840 -34.16 17.10 23.03
CA GLY A 840 -34.56 18.51 23.01
C GLY A 840 -33.60 19.47 22.31
N ILE A 841 -32.57 18.96 21.61
CA ILE A 841 -31.66 19.78 20.81
C ILE A 841 -32.24 19.94 19.40
N LYS A 842 -32.99 21.02 19.21
CA LYS A 842 -33.79 21.28 18.01
C LYS A 842 -32.97 21.31 16.73
N TYR A 843 -31.80 21.96 16.76
CA TYR A 843 -30.91 22.10 15.59
C TYR A 843 -29.85 21.01 15.60
N SER A 844 -30.25 19.79 15.27
CA SER A 844 -29.36 18.63 15.18
C SER A 844 -29.06 18.31 13.71
N PHE A 845 -27.78 18.37 13.32
CA PHE A 845 -27.34 18.19 11.94
C PHE A 845 -26.17 17.21 11.83
N SER A 846 -26.13 16.48 10.73
CA SER A 846 -25.04 15.57 10.37
C SER A 846 -24.45 15.95 9.00
N PHE A 847 -23.14 16.15 8.94
CA PHE A 847 -22.42 16.38 7.68
C PHE A 847 -21.80 15.08 7.19
N GLU A 848 -21.88 14.81 5.89
CA GLU A 848 -21.01 13.88 5.18
C GLU A 848 -20.14 14.70 4.22
N LEU A 849 -18.86 14.88 4.54
CA LEU A 849 -17.97 15.77 3.79
C LEU A 849 -17.55 15.20 2.41
N ARG A 850 -16.60 15.86 1.76
CA ARG A 850 -15.99 15.39 0.52
C ARG A 850 -15.41 13.96 0.67
N ASP A 851 -15.33 13.19 -0.41
CA ASP A 851 -15.85 13.44 -1.75
C ASP A 851 -17.09 12.57 -2.05
N THR A 852 -17.40 12.31 -3.32
CA THR A 852 -18.46 11.38 -3.73
C THR A 852 -17.92 9.99 -4.08
N GLY A 853 -16.74 9.64 -3.55
CA GLY A 853 -16.11 8.32 -3.55
C GLY A 853 -14.91 8.12 -4.48
N ARG A 854 -14.43 9.15 -5.19
CA ARG A 854 -13.20 9.02 -6.03
C ARG A 854 -12.01 8.63 -5.15
N TYR A 855 -11.92 9.24 -3.97
CA TYR A 855 -10.96 8.93 -2.93
C TYR A 855 -11.63 8.32 -1.69
N GLY A 856 -12.91 8.64 -1.46
CA GLY A 856 -13.65 8.21 -0.28
C GLY A 856 -12.93 8.64 1.00
N PHE A 857 -12.59 7.67 1.86
CA PHE A 857 -11.89 7.96 3.12
C PHE A 857 -10.42 8.36 2.96
N LEU A 858 -9.84 8.23 1.76
CA LEU A 858 -8.43 8.52 1.45
C LEU A 858 -8.26 9.85 0.71
N LEU A 859 -9.04 10.86 1.12
CA LEU A 859 -9.06 12.16 0.48
C LEU A 859 -7.68 12.84 0.58
N PRO A 860 -7.09 13.30 -0.54
CA PRO A 860 -5.76 13.90 -0.52
C PRO A 860 -5.65 15.10 0.42
N ALA A 861 -4.52 15.27 1.10
CA ALA A 861 -4.30 16.35 2.06
C ALA A 861 -4.50 17.77 1.46
N THR A 862 -4.28 17.92 0.15
CA THR A 862 -4.54 19.17 -0.59
C THR A 862 -6.01 19.60 -0.59
N GLN A 863 -6.93 18.69 -0.28
CA GLN A 863 -8.37 18.95 -0.18
C GLN A 863 -8.82 19.35 1.24
N ILE A 864 -7.94 19.31 2.25
CA ILE A 864 -8.29 19.64 3.64
C ILE A 864 -8.79 21.08 3.76
N ILE A 865 -8.00 22.05 3.31
CA ILE A 865 -8.36 23.47 3.42
C ILE A 865 -9.61 23.80 2.59
N PRO A 866 -9.73 23.38 1.31
CA PRO A 866 -10.96 23.60 0.55
C PRO A 866 -12.22 23.05 1.24
N THR A 867 -12.15 21.82 1.77
CA THR A 867 -13.26 21.19 2.50
C THR A 867 -13.60 21.96 3.77
N ALA A 868 -12.60 22.42 4.53
CA ALA A 868 -12.82 23.18 5.76
C ALA A 868 -13.43 24.56 5.50
N GLN A 869 -12.99 25.25 4.44
CA GLN A 869 -13.50 26.57 4.07
C GLN A 869 -14.98 26.56 3.70
N GLU A 870 -15.41 25.61 2.87
CA GLU A 870 -16.82 25.51 2.46
C GLU A 870 -17.72 25.01 3.60
N THR A 871 -17.25 24.02 4.37
CA THR A 871 -18.00 23.48 5.52
C THR A 871 -18.22 24.55 6.59
N TRP A 872 -17.23 25.42 6.80
CA TRP A 872 -17.35 26.54 7.74
C TRP A 872 -18.49 27.49 7.40
N MET A 873 -18.78 27.74 6.12
CA MET A 873 -19.88 28.61 5.73
C MET A 873 -21.25 28.00 6.06
N ALA A 874 -21.40 26.68 5.89
CA ALA A 874 -22.60 25.97 6.33
C ALA A 874 -22.75 26.01 7.86
N ILE A 875 -21.68 25.70 8.61
CA ILE A 875 -21.69 25.74 10.08
C ILE A 875 -22.03 27.15 10.58
N ARG A 876 -21.41 28.20 10.02
CA ARG A 876 -21.69 29.60 10.37
C ARG A 876 -23.16 29.96 10.16
N THR A 877 -23.78 29.48 9.09
CA THR A 877 -25.21 29.68 8.81
C THR A 877 -26.09 29.03 9.88
N ILE A 878 -25.76 27.80 10.30
CA ILE A 878 -26.47 27.09 11.38
C ILE A 878 -26.30 27.83 12.72
N MET A 879 -25.09 28.32 13.02
CA MET A 879 -24.81 29.08 14.25
C MET A 879 -25.60 30.40 14.27
N GLU A 880 -25.65 31.12 13.15
CA GLU A 880 -26.44 32.37 13.02
C GLU A 880 -27.93 32.12 13.25
N HIS A 881 -28.49 31.08 12.62
CA HIS A 881 -29.89 30.72 12.84
C HIS A 881 -30.16 30.37 14.31
N THR A 882 -29.24 29.61 14.93
CA THR A 882 -29.37 29.21 16.34
C THR A 882 -29.35 30.42 17.27
N LEU A 883 -28.47 31.40 17.01
CA LEU A 883 -28.39 32.65 17.77
C LEU A 883 -29.71 33.44 17.75
N HIS A 884 -30.35 33.52 16.59
CA HIS A 884 -31.60 34.26 16.41
C HIS A 884 -32.85 33.49 16.87
N HIS A 885 -32.73 32.18 17.09
CA HIS A 885 -33.83 31.30 17.50
C HIS A 885 -33.45 30.36 18.67
N PRO A 886 -33.03 30.88 19.84
CA PRO A 886 -32.37 30.11 20.90
C PRO A 886 -33.29 29.22 21.77
N TYR A 887 -34.61 29.35 21.62
CA TYR A 887 -35.72 28.61 22.26
C TYR A 887 -35.71 28.43 23.79
#